data_AF-A0A939YTG9-F1
#
_entry.id   AF-A0A939YTG9-F1
#
_cell.length_a   1.000
_cell.length_b   1.000
_cell.length_c   1.000
_cell.angle_alpha   90.00
_cell.angle_beta   90.00
_cell.angle_gamma   90.00
#
_symmetry.space_group_name_H-M   'P 1'
#
loop_
_entity.id
_entity.type
_entity.pdbx_description
1 polymer ?
#
loop_
_entity_poly.entity_id
_entity_poly.type
_entity_poly.pdbx_seq_one_letter_code
_entity_poly.pdbx_strand_id
1 'polypeptide(L)'
;MKKTLALLLTVTLVLAAFPAALFAKTDAAPKGIASDVVIDTDGSDGYSGDYVVIYNPATGESDSKSTGNMTGLIETEVGENTAANCPAASADGLYRIDADGALAEKAAEAGFTKAPNEPPQTMDSYNVGDTHNFLILNYSPAGMYLEFKVLAKGEHCYIWTPTSTAANVYPLDSINPDFAQMAADEFDSKFGLMQSSFGDHSNGTSGDGRLNMLYYNIDDGWEPGQGYIGGYFYALDLYLNGMPILNIDTYPGVHYVNAEGEVFDDISRTYGTMVHEYQHLINFSQVGMADTWVNEMMSAAAEEICYPGSSVYSRIQSWIDYIYSENEDWLDPPAEFPYVPDFQLHNGFSMYAWNNDLPMDDLLVLYAQVSLFAQYIYTQYGNTTFHGLMDELAAGRDFVQGFQNITGMNTADFVGNFRVALTANTSADVLGGVYGFRPQEGYDPAQYHDVENVYSLLGPVVFTGTQCAVKGGGAITVKPVGGVYNPPSGAASGLRYYGITRTQEEPEPVPLTGIDLDMHEAELHVGQTLELTAIPIPGDASDYTIDWISSDESVVTVEWDGLRATVTAVGSGEAVITVRATDEVLHPDMFFEAECVILVSGVIPYPQGDIDMNGTVNINDAVLALRHSMGIITLNAQQLAIGDMDGDGRITVTDALMIMRIAMGLV
;
A
#
# COMPACT_ATOMS: atom_id res chain seq x y z
N MET A 1 26.18 -26.88 -55.37
CA MET A 1 27.15 -26.56 -54.30
C MET A 1 26.86 -25.17 -53.77
N LYS A 2 26.43 -25.11 -52.50
CA LYS A 2 26.51 -24.02 -51.52
C LYS A 2 26.19 -22.59 -52.01
N LYS A 3 24.96 -22.15 -51.74
CA LYS A 3 24.64 -20.74 -51.45
C LYS A 3 24.39 -20.60 -49.96
N THR A 4 25.17 -19.70 -49.38
CA THR A 4 25.03 -19.03 -48.09
C THR A 4 23.60 -18.52 -47.91
N LEU A 5 22.95 -18.89 -46.80
CA LEU A 5 21.81 -18.17 -46.27
C LEU A 5 22.09 -17.97 -44.78
N ALA A 6 22.28 -16.72 -44.40
CA ALA A 6 22.27 -16.29 -43.02
C ALA A 6 20.86 -16.55 -42.46
N LEU A 7 20.77 -17.36 -41.41
CA LEU A 7 19.55 -17.48 -40.63
C LEU A 7 19.56 -16.33 -39.63
N LEU A 8 18.75 -15.30 -39.91
CA LEU A 8 18.35 -14.30 -38.93
C LEU A 8 17.64 -15.05 -37.79
N LEU A 9 18.29 -15.17 -36.63
CA LEU A 9 17.62 -15.57 -35.40
C LEU A 9 16.92 -14.31 -34.88
N THR A 10 15.67 -14.09 -35.30
CA THR A 10 14.76 -13.20 -34.57
C THR A 10 14.49 -13.87 -33.23
N VAL A 11 15.24 -13.49 -32.22
CA VAL A 11 14.83 -13.62 -30.82
C VAL A 11 13.66 -12.66 -30.67
N THR A 12 12.45 -13.18 -30.79
CA THR A 12 11.26 -12.47 -30.32
C THR A 12 11.35 -12.52 -28.80
N LEU A 13 12.02 -11.53 -28.20
CA LEU A 13 11.78 -11.19 -26.81
C LEU A 13 10.29 -10.85 -26.76
N VAL A 14 9.48 -11.70 -26.16
CA VAL A 14 8.17 -11.27 -25.68
C VAL A 14 8.47 -10.45 -24.43
N LEU A 15 8.92 -9.21 -24.64
CA LEU A 15 8.57 -8.13 -23.73
C LEU A 15 7.05 -8.09 -23.80
N ALA A 16 6.38 -8.63 -22.78
CA ALA A 16 5.04 -8.20 -22.45
C ALA A 16 5.16 -6.74 -21.99
N ALA A 17 5.39 -5.83 -22.94
CA ALA A 17 4.98 -4.46 -22.80
C ALA A 17 3.46 -4.53 -22.75
N PHE A 18 2.90 -4.61 -21.54
CA PHE A 18 1.52 -4.21 -21.36
C PHE A 18 1.43 -2.80 -21.96
N PRO A 19 0.57 -2.56 -22.95
CA PRO A 19 0.27 -1.19 -23.29
C PRO A 19 -0.30 -0.60 -22.01
N ALA A 20 0.38 0.40 -21.44
CA ALA A 20 -0.21 1.35 -20.54
C ALA A 20 -1.36 2.00 -21.33
N ALA A 21 -2.51 1.34 -21.33
CA ALA A 21 -3.74 1.94 -21.73
C ALA A 21 -3.97 3.04 -20.71
N LEU A 22 -3.77 4.29 -21.14
CA LEU A 22 -4.29 5.46 -20.45
C LEU A 22 -5.79 5.22 -20.23
N PHE A 23 -6.16 4.69 -19.07
CA PHE A 23 -7.52 4.70 -18.59
C PHE A 23 -7.76 6.05 -17.91
N ALA A 24 -7.74 7.12 -18.71
CA ALA A 24 -8.39 8.36 -18.31
C ALA A 24 -9.90 8.08 -18.34
N LYS A 25 -10.49 7.83 -17.18
CA LYS A 25 -11.92 7.59 -17.06
C LYS A 25 -12.64 8.92 -17.23
N THR A 26 -13.41 9.04 -18.31
CA THR A 26 -14.40 10.11 -18.46
C THR A 26 -15.51 9.94 -17.44
N ASP A 27 -15.90 11.03 -16.79
CA ASP A 27 -16.97 11.20 -15.78
C ASP A 27 -17.91 9.98 -15.66
N ALA A 28 -17.78 9.23 -14.56
CA ALA A 28 -18.85 8.30 -14.19
C ALA A 28 -20.08 9.15 -13.84
N ALA A 29 -21.23 8.87 -14.47
CA ALA A 29 -22.48 9.45 -14.00
C ALA A 29 -22.70 9.01 -12.53
N PRO A 30 -23.05 9.94 -11.62
CA PRO A 30 -23.30 9.58 -10.23
C PRO A 30 -24.35 8.48 -10.16
N LYS A 31 -24.04 7.41 -9.45
CA LYS A 31 -24.83 6.19 -9.45
C LYS A 31 -26.00 6.28 -8.46
N GLY A 32 -27.03 5.46 -8.66
CA GLY A 32 -28.25 5.45 -7.83
C GLY A 32 -28.03 4.89 -6.42
N ILE A 33 -29.06 4.90 -5.57
CA ILE A 33 -29.01 4.31 -4.22
C ILE A 33 -28.78 2.79 -4.35
N ALA A 34 -27.90 2.25 -3.50
CA ALA A 34 -27.66 0.81 -3.35
C ALA A 34 -28.98 0.08 -3.02
N SER A 35 -29.30 -1.03 -3.70
CA SER A 35 -30.64 -1.65 -3.64
C SER A 35 -30.95 -2.38 -2.33
N ASP A 36 -29.94 -2.57 -1.49
CA ASP A 36 -29.90 -3.37 -0.27
C ASP A 36 -29.85 -2.52 1.02
N VAL A 37 -29.84 -1.19 0.88
CA VAL A 37 -29.88 -0.25 2.00
C VAL A 37 -31.16 0.57 1.93
N VAL A 38 -31.98 0.51 3.00
CA VAL A 38 -33.14 1.38 3.16
C VAL A 38 -32.75 2.54 4.07
N ILE A 39 -32.90 3.76 3.56
CA ILE A 39 -32.63 4.99 4.31
C ILE A 39 -33.94 5.70 4.65
N ASP A 40 -34.15 5.91 5.94
CA ASP A 40 -35.18 6.78 6.49
C ASP A 40 -34.60 8.18 6.77
N THR A 41 -35.07 9.18 6.03
CA THR A 41 -34.66 10.58 6.18
C THR A 41 -35.78 11.53 6.62
N ASP A 42 -37.03 11.07 6.69
CA ASP A 42 -38.17 11.98 6.85
C ASP A 42 -38.52 12.28 8.31
N GLY A 43 -38.15 11.36 9.22
CA GLY A 43 -38.31 11.52 10.66
C GLY A 43 -39.76 11.70 11.12
N SER A 44 -40.73 11.37 10.28
CA SER A 44 -42.15 11.65 10.52
C SER A 44 -42.75 10.80 11.64
N ASP A 45 -42.19 9.63 11.89
CA ASP A 45 -42.48 8.72 13.00
C ASP A 45 -41.24 8.33 13.84
N GLY A 46 -40.16 9.11 13.70
CA GLY A 46 -38.83 8.80 14.20
C GLY A 46 -37.93 8.32 13.05
N TYR A 47 -36.64 8.12 13.31
CA TYR A 47 -35.70 7.58 12.31
C TYR A 47 -35.51 6.09 12.60
N SER A 48 -36.00 5.26 11.68
CA SER A 48 -36.04 3.80 11.83
C SER A 48 -34.84 3.11 11.20
N GLY A 49 -34.38 2.03 11.82
CA GLY A 49 -33.31 1.18 11.30
C GLY A 49 -32.45 0.52 12.37
N ASP A 50 -31.53 -0.33 11.92
CA ASP A 50 -30.52 -0.99 12.75
C ASP A 50 -29.55 0.04 13.35
N TYR A 51 -29.24 1.07 12.56
CA TYR A 51 -28.41 2.20 12.97
C TYR A 51 -29.06 3.54 12.61
N VAL A 52 -28.65 4.60 13.31
CA VAL A 52 -28.93 5.98 12.92
C VAL A 52 -27.64 6.77 12.86
N VAL A 53 -27.36 7.36 11.69
CA VAL A 53 -26.26 8.32 11.52
C VAL A 53 -26.77 9.71 11.88
N ILE A 54 -26.13 10.35 12.84
CA ILE A 54 -26.39 11.73 13.26
C ILE A 54 -25.28 12.62 12.72
N TYR A 55 -25.60 13.44 11.71
CA TYR A 55 -24.65 14.19 10.90
C TYR A 55 -24.83 15.71 11.04
N ASN A 56 -23.71 16.44 11.11
CA ASN A 56 -23.73 17.91 11.04
C ASN A 56 -23.39 18.39 9.60
N PRO A 57 -24.35 18.93 8.83
CA PRO A 57 -24.15 19.37 7.45
C PRO A 57 -23.37 20.67 7.28
N ALA A 58 -22.92 21.30 8.36
CA ALA A 58 -22.05 22.45 8.25
C ALA A 58 -20.70 22.06 7.61
N THR A 59 -20.19 22.89 6.71
CA THR A 59 -18.93 22.64 5.99
C THR A 59 -17.72 23.31 6.65
N GLY A 60 -17.88 23.80 7.89
CA GLY A 60 -16.82 24.43 8.66
C GLY A 60 -16.63 23.75 10.01
N GLU A 61 -15.37 23.49 10.36
CA GLU A 61 -14.95 22.80 11.60
C GLU A 61 -15.42 23.47 12.91
N SER A 62 -15.61 24.79 12.89
CA SER A 62 -16.00 25.55 14.08
C SER A 62 -17.50 25.45 14.41
N ASP A 63 -18.34 25.03 13.46
CA ASP A 63 -19.76 24.78 13.73
C ASP A 63 -19.91 23.48 14.51
N SER A 64 -20.45 23.58 15.72
CA SER A 64 -20.70 22.43 16.59
C SER A 64 -22.16 22.36 16.99
N LYS A 65 -22.76 21.18 16.85
CA LYS A 65 -24.18 20.93 17.11
C LYS A 65 -24.36 19.84 18.17
N SER A 66 -25.07 20.17 19.24
CA SER A 66 -25.33 19.20 20.31
C SER A 66 -26.36 18.15 19.87
N THR A 67 -26.10 16.90 20.22
CA THR A 67 -27.07 15.80 20.09
C THR A 67 -28.20 15.86 21.12
N GLY A 68 -28.07 16.71 22.14
CA GLY A 68 -28.85 16.58 23.37
C GLY A 68 -28.50 15.30 24.14
N ASN A 69 -29.20 15.07 25.25
CA ASN A 69 -29.02 13.85 26.07
C ASN A 69 -29.78 12.68 25.44
N MET A 70 -29.03 11.66 25.03
CA MET A 70 -29.51 10.45 24.36
C MET A 70 -29.70 9.25 25.31
N THR A 71 -29.52 9.45 26.62
CA THR A 71 -29.67 8.38 27.63
C THR A 71 -31.01 7.65 27.49
N GLY A 72 -30.96 6.32 27.29
CA GLY A 72 -32.14 5.47 27.13
C GLY A 72 -32.80 5.53 25.74
N LEU A 73 -32.25 6.30 24.80
CA LEU A 73 -32.67 6.32 23.39
C LEU A 73 -31.78 5.44 22.50
N ILE A 74 -30.57 5.17 22.95
CA ILE A 74 -29.56 4.38 22.24
C ILE A 74 -29.09 3.21 23.08
N GLU A 75 -28.69 2.13 22.42
CA GLU A 75 -28.03 1.00 23.05
C GLU A 75 -26.66 1.43 23.58
N THR A 76 -26.26 0.88 24.72
CA THR A 76 -24.99 1.20 25.39
C THR A 76 -24.00 0.04 25.36
N GLU A 77 -24.37 -1.05 24.70
CA GLU A 77 -23.57 -2.24 24.48
C GLU A 77 -23.35 -2.40 22.98
N VAL A 78 -22.16 -2.80 22.59
CA VAL A 78 -21.82 -3.20 21.23
C VAL A 78 -22.19 -4.69 21.13
N GLY A 79 -22.66 -5.17 19.97
CA GLY A 79 -22.94 -6.61 19.81
C GLY A 79 -21.74 -7.46 20.23
N GLU A 80 -21.94 -8.50 21.04
CA GLU A 80 -20.86 -9.43 21.37
C GLU A 80 -20.41 -10.14 20.09
N ASN A 81 -19.13 -10.03 19.72
CA ASN A 81 -18.48 -11.10 18.96
C ASN A 81 -17.17 -11.50 19.63
N THR A 82 -17.09 -12.79 19.96
CA THR A 82 -16.05 -13.46 20.72
C THR A 82 -14.84 -13.73 19.84
N ALA A 83 -13.97 -12.74 19.63
CA ALA A 83 -12.62 -13.02 19.16
C ALA A 83 -11.78 -13.50 20.34
N ALA A 84 -11.23 -14.72 20.25
CA ALA A 84 -10.36 -15.28 21.27
C ALA A 84 -9.06 -14.47 21.36
N ASN A 85 -8.62 -14.15 22.58
CA ASN A 85 -7.30 -13.57 22.84
C ASN A 85 -6.20 -14.41 22.16
N CYS A 86 -5.58 -13.86 21.12
CA CYS A 86 -4.28 -14.30 20.60
C CYS A 86 -3.22 -13.21 20.88
N PRO A 87 -1.96 -13.58 21.15
CA PRO A 87 -0.92 -12.62 21.48
C PRO A 87 -0.53 -11.82 20.23
N ALA A 88 -0.55 -10.49 20.35
CA ALA A 88 -0.17 -9.53 19.31
C ALA A 88 1.05 -9.95 18.47
N ALA A 89 0.83 -10.30 17.20
CA ALA A 89 1.80 -10.04 16.16
C ALA A 89 1.94 -8.53 16.03
N SER A 90 3.13 -8.04 16.31
CA SER A 90 3.51 -6.66 16.09
C SER A 90 3.35 -6.33 14.60
N ALA A 91 2.38 -5.47 14.27
CA ALA A 91 2.37 -4.72 13.02
C ALA A 91 3.55 -3.74 13.02
N ASP A 92 4.78 -4.27 13.04
CA ASP A 92 5.97 -3.46 13.04
C ASP A 92 6.12 -2.82 11.64
N GLY A 93 6.02 -1.50 11.58
CA GLY A 93 6.48 -0.72 10.43
C GLY A 93 5.45 -0.38 9.35
N LEU A 94 4.15 -0.38 9.66
CA LEU A 94 3.09 0.01 8.70
C LEU A 94 2.61 1.46 8.82
N TYR A 95 2.96 2.17 9.88
CA TYR A 95 2.47 3.54 10.08
C TYR A 95 3.36 4.57 9.39
N ARG A 96 2.90 5.06 8.24
CA ARG A 96 3.51 6.22 7.59
C ARG A 96 2.83 7.49 8.07
N ILE A 97 3.60 8.28 8.82
CA ILE A 97 3.23 9.60 9.27
C ILE A 97 3.65 10.57 8.17
N ASP A 98 2.69 11.30 7.64
CA ASP A 98 2.98 12.38 6.71
C ASP A 98 3.19 13.69 7.47
N ALA A 99 4.35 14.31 7.26
CA ALA A 99 4.80 15.55 7.88
C ALA A 99 4.41 16.81 7.07
N ASP A 100 3.85 16.66 5.88
CA ASP A 100 3.65 17.73 4.90
C ASP A 100 2.70 18.81 5.41
N GLY A 101 1.65 18.46 6.14
CA GLY A 101 0.76 19.45 6.77
C GLY A 101 1.49 20.44 7.68
N ALA A 102 2.46 19.96 8.48
CA ALA A 102 3.27 20.81 9.35
C ALA A 102 4.35 21.59 8.59
N LEU A 103 4.87 21.01 7.50
CA LEU A 103 5.86 21.66 6.64
C LEU A 103 5.23 22.76 5.78
N ALA A 104 4.02 22.55 5.26
CA ALA A 104 3.26 23.54 4.52
C ALA A 104 2.97 24.77 5.38
N GLU A 105 2.58 24.58 6.65
CA GLU A 105 2.37 25.67 7.61
C GLU A 105 3.65 26.49 7.81
N LYS A 106 4.79 25.83 8.07
CA LYS A 106 6.10 26.50 8.20
C LYS A 106 6.50 27.29 6.95
N ALA A 107 6.23 26.76 5.76
CA ALA A 107 6.51 27.45 4.50
C ALA A 107 5.64 28.70 4.33
N ALA A 108 4.37 28.62 4.70
CA ALA A 108 3.44 29.75 4.68
C ALA A 108 3.89 30.87 5.64
N GLU A 109 4.32 30.52 6.86
CA GLU A 109 4.89 31.48 7.82
C GLU A 109 6.14 32.18 7.29
N ALA A 110 6.96 31.47 6.51
CA ALA A 110 8.13 32.01 5.83
C ALA A 110 7.78 32.89 4.60
N GLY A 111 6.49 33.01 4.24
CA GLY A 111 5.99 33.88 3.17
C GLY A 111 5.99 33.25 1.77
N PHE A 112 6.13 31.92 1.69
CA PHE A 112 6.11 31.18 0.44
C PHE A 112 4.75 30.52 0.25
N THR A 113 3.96 31.03 -0.71
CA THR A 113 2.55 30.61 -0.86
C THR A 113 2.25 29.89 -2.17
N LYS A 114 3.16 29.90 -3.15
CA LYS A 114 3.03 29.17 -4.43
C LYS A 114 4.34 29.13 -5.21
N ALA A 115 4.69 27.98 -5.79
CA ALA A 115 5.92 27.81 -6.57
C ALA A 115 6.02 28.82 -7.73
N PRO A 116 7.23 29.30 -8.07
CA PRO A 116 7.44 30.14 -9.24
C PRO A 116 7.26 29.28 -10.50
N ASN A 117 6.37 29.70 -11.41
CA ASN A 117 6.21 29.13 -12.75
C ASN A 117 7.18 29.78 -13.76
N GLU A 118 8.42 30.01 -13.33
CA GLU A 118 9.45 30.59 -14.19
C GLU A 118 10.14 29.44 -14.96
N PRO A 119 10.49 29.61 -16.25
CA PRO A 119 11.28 28.62 -16.95
C PRO A 119 12.66 28.48 -16.30
N PRO A 120 13.30 27.28 -16.36
CA PRO A 120 14.60 27.07 -15.78
C PRO A 120 15.61 28.10 -16.30
N GLN A 121 16.23 28.82 -15.38
CA GLN A 121 17.29 29.80 -15.63
C GLN A 121 18.59 29.08 -16.03
N THR A 122 18.80 27.86 -15.54
CA THR A 122 19.86 26.95 -15.98
C THR A 122 19.26 25.61 -16.41
N MET A 123 19.75 25.04 -17.52
CA MET A 123 19.32 23.74 -18.05
C MET A 123 20.32 22.66 -17.66
N ASP A 124 20.76 22.66 -16.40
CA ASP A 124 21.72 21.69 -15.92
C ASP A 124 21.06 20.31 -15.92
N SER A 125 21.57 19.43 -16.79
CA SER A 125 21.14 18.03 -16.91
C SER A 125 22.24 17.17 -16.32
N TYR A 126 21.85 16.16 -15.55
CA TYR A 126 22.77 15.28 -14.86
C TYR A 126 22.83 13.91 -15.54
N ASN A 127 23.98 13.26 -15.48
CA ASN A 127 24.16 11.87 -15.87
C ASN A 127 24.35 11.01 -14.61
N VAL A 128 24.14 9.70 -14.76
CA VAL A 128 24.45 8.74 -13.68
C VAL A 128 25.91 8.91 -13.24
N GLY A 129 26.10 9.07 -11.93
CA GLY A 129 27.39 9.34 -11.29
C GLY A 129 27.74 10.82 -11.09
N ASP A 130 27.02 11.76 -11.72
CA ASP A 130 27.20 13.20 -11.42
C ASP A 130 26.73 13.51 -9.99
N THR A 131 27.37 14.49 -9.35
CA THR A 131 27.05 14.88 -7.97
C THR A 131 26.46 16.28 -7.88
N HIS A 132 25.62 16.50 -6.86
CA HIS A 132 25.02 17.80 -6.54
C HIS A 132 24.89 17.97 -5.02
N ASN A 133 25.02 19.19 -4.51
CA ASN A 133 24.80 19.50 -3.10
C ASN A 133 23.39 20.05 -2.92
N PHE A 134 22.53 19.29 -2.24
CA PHE A 134 21.18 19.72 -1.91
C PHE A 134 21.15 20.37 -0.52
N LEU A 135 20.39 21.45 -0.40
CA LEU A 135 20.03 22.07 0.87
C LEU A 135 18.71 21.46 1.36
N ILE A 136 18.80 20.66 2.43
CA ILE A 136 17.67 19.94 3.05
C ILE A 136 17.47 20.51 4.45
N LEU A 137 16.30 21.10 4.72
CA LEU A 137 16.08 21.87 5.95
C LEU A 137 15.57 21.05 7.13
N ASN A 138 14.82 19.97 6.89
CA ASN A 138 14.22 19.15 7.92
C ASN A 138 14.64 17.69 7.77
N TYR A 139 14.61 16.93 8.87
CA TYR A 139 14.85 15.48 8.89
C TYR A 139 16.12 15.02 8.17
N SER A 140 17.13 15.88 8.09
CA SER A 140 18.39 15.56 7.43
C SER A 140 19.33 14.85 8.39
N PRO A 141 19.88 13.68 8.03
CA PRO A 141 20.72 12.88 8.91
C PRO A 141 22.12 13.47 9.11
N ALA A 142 22.55 14.42 8.28
CA ALA A 142 23.94 14.90 8.27
C ALA A 142 24.06 16.43 8.09
N GLY A 143 23.16 17.19 8.71
CA GLY A 143 23.13 18.65 8.64
C GLY A 143 22.44 19.18 7.39
N MET A 144 22.43 20.49 7.17
CA MET A 144 21.55 21.08 6.14
C MET A 144 22.06 20.91 4.71
N TYR A 145 23.35 20.61 4.51
CA TYR A 145 23.95 20.47 3.18
C TYR A 145 24.43 19.03 3.00
N LEU A 146 23.76 18.28 2.14
CA LEU A 146 24.15 16.92 1.79
C LEU A 146 24.51 16.84 0.32
N GLU A 147 25.65 16.19 0.04
CA GLU A 147 26.03 15.86 -1.33
C GLU A 147 25.38 14.54 -1.73
N PHE A 148 24.74 14.55 -2.89
CA PHE A 148 24.13 13.39 -3.51
C PHE A 148 24.78 13.09 -4.85
N LYS A 149 24.70 11.82 -5.27
CA LYS A 149 25.05 11.37 -6.63
C LYS A 149 23.81 10.81 -7.32
N VAL A 150 23.71 11.01 -8.63
CA VAL A 150 22.66 10.38 -9.45
C VAL A 150 22.96 8.89 -9.57
N LEU A 151 22.00 8.05 -9.16
CA LEU A 151 22.06 6.61 -9.41
C LEU A 151 21.29 6.21 -10.66
N ALA A 152 20.15 6.83 -10.92
CA ALA A 152 19.33 6.55 -12.08
C ALA A 152 18.74 7.83 -12.69
N LYS A 153 18.50 7.78 -14.00
CA LYS A 153 17.90 8.85 -14.80
C LYS A 153 16.77 8.25 -15.62
N GLY A 154 15.54 8.56 -15.24
CA GLY A 154 14.34 8.14 -15.96
C GLY A 154 14.05 9.03 -17.18
N GLU A 155 12.80 9.08 -17.63
CA GLU A 155 12.22 10.03 -18.60
C GLU A 155 11.69 11.30 -17.93
N HIS A 156 11.25 11.24 -16.67
CA HIS A 156 10.72 12.39 -15.92
C HIS A 156 11.40 12.65 -14.58
N CYS A 157 12.27 11.76 -14.10
CA CYS A 157 12.93 11.91 -12.79
C CYS A 157 14.44 11.65 -12.81
N TYR A 158 15.07 12.02 -11.70
CA TYR A 158 16.39 11.59 -11.25
C TYR A 158 16.24 10.92 -9.88
N ILE A 159 16.89 9.78 -9.70
CA ILE A 159 17.01 9.13 -8.39
C ILE A 159 18.40 9.41 -7.84
N TRP A 160 18.43 10.06 -6.68
CA TRP A 160 19.64 10.50 -6.01
C TRP A 160 19.85 9.71 -4.73
N THR A 161 21.11 9.42 -4.43
CA THR A 161 21.55 8.82 -3.16
C THR A 161 22.64 9.69 -2.54
N PRO A 162 22.72 9.81 -1.21
CA PRO A 162 23.79 10.54 -0.55
C PRO A 162 25.17 9.92 -0.83
N THR A 163 26.21 10.75 -0.98
CA THR A 163 27.60 10.25 -1.17
C THR A 163 28.26 9.82 0.14
N SER A 164 27.73 10.27 1.27
CA SER A 164 28.21 9.90 2.60
C SER A 164 27.88 8.45 2.91
N THR A 165 28.88 7.69 3.37
CA THR A 165 28.71 6.31 3.85
C THR A 165 28.59 6.26 5.39
N ALA A 166 28.17 7.35 6.02
CA ALA A 166 27.91 7.36 7.45
C ALA A 166 26.75 6.41 7.78
N ALA A 167 26.81 5.76 8.95
CA ALA A 167 25.87 4.70 9.32
C ALA A 167 24.41 5.17 9.43
N ASN A 168 24.14 6.47 9.57
CA ASN A 168 22.80 7.04 9.71
C ASN A 168 22.25 7.63 8.40
N VAL A 169 22.89 7.39 7.26
CA VAL A 169 22.52 8.00 5.98
C VAL A 169 21.85 7.01 5.02
N TYR A 170 22.11 5.71 5.19
CA TYR A 170 21.57 4.58 4.41
C TYR A 170 21.48 4.84 2.88
N PRO A 171 22.62 4.96 2.17
CA PRO A 171 22.61 5.14 0.73
C PRO A 171 21.93 3.99 0.00
N LEU A 172 21.03 4.29 -0.94
CA LEU A 172 20.19 3.32 -1.64
C LEU A 172 20.99 2.22 -2.36
N ASP A 173 22.11 2.59 -2.99
CA ASP A 173 23.00 1.65 -3.69
C ASP A 173 23.80 0.73 -2.75
N SER A 174 23.86 1.05 -1.45
CA SER A 174 24.43 0.16 -0.44
C SER A 174 23.42 -0.89 0.03
N ILE A 175 22.13 -0.63 -0.12
CA ILE A 175 21.04 -1.58 0.16
C ILE A 175 20.94 -2.53 -1.05
N ASN A 176 20.61 -2.00 -2.22
CA ASN A 176 20.59 -2.76 -3.47
C ASN A 176 20.86 -1.81 -4.67
N PRO A 177 21.85 -2.12 -5.53
CA PRO A 177 22.21 -1.27 -6.66
C PRO A 177 21.11 -1.13 -7.73
N ASP A 178 20.16 -2.06 -7.81
CA ASP A 178 19.11 -2.07 -8.84
C ASP A 178 17.90 -1.18 -8.45
N PHE A 179 17.71 -0.90 -7.17
CA PHE A 179 16.55 -0.17 -6.66
C PHE A 179 16.39 1.22 -7.25
N ALA A 180 17.49 1.92 -7.54
CA ALA A 180 17.40 3.24 -8.13
C ALA A 180 16.77 3.22 -9.53
N GLN A 181 17.07 2.22 -10.36
CA GLN A 181 16.46 2.10 -11.68
C GLN A 181 15.01 1.66 -11.58
N MET A 182 14.69 0.74 -10.65
CA MET A 182 13.31 0.32 -10.39
C MET A 182 12.42 1.48 -9.97
N ALA A 183 12.88 2.33 -9.04
CA ALA A 183 12.14 3.52 -8.61
C ALA A 183 11.94 4.54 -9.75
N ALA A 184 12.96 4.73 -10.60
CA ALA A 184 12.85 5.62 -11.76
C ALA A 184 11.81 5.12 -12.77
N ASP A 185 11.90 3.84 -13.14
CA ASP A 185 11.00 3.20 -14.11
C ASP A 185 9.56 3.20 -13.58
N GLU A 186 9.36 2.91 -12.29
CA GLU A 186 8.04 2.94 -11.66
C GLU A 186 7.44 4.34 -11.71
N PHE A 187 8.19 5.38 -11.31
CA PHE A 187 7.69 6.76 -11.34
C PHE A 187 7.28 7.18 -12.76
N ASP A 188 8.13 6.93 -13.74
CA ASP A 188 7.85 7.28 -15.13
C ASP A 188 6.59 6.57 -15.65
N SER A 189 6.35 5.33 -15.20
CA SER A 189 5.13 4.59 -15.54
C SER A 189 3.85 5.26 -15.02
N LYS A 190 3.93 5.97 -13.89
CA LYS A 190 2.79 6.66 -13.25
C LYS A 190 2.70 8.15 -13.60
N PHE A 191 3.77 8.75 -14.12
CA PHE A 191 3.86 10.19 -14.39
C PHE A 191 2.68 10.73 -15.20
N GLY A 192 2.36 10.09 -16.33
CA GLY A 192 1.24 10.51 -17.18
C GLY A 192 -0.12 10.39 -16.49
N LEU A 193 -0.33 9.34 -15.68
CA LEU A 193 -1.57 9.16 -14.92
C LEU A 193 -1.71 10.24 -13.86
N MET A 194 -0.65 10.53 -13.11
CA MET A 194 -0.59 11.60 -12.11
C MET A 194 -0.92 12.96 -12.72
N GLN A 195 -0.27 13.34 -13.82
CA GLN A 195 -0.55 14.61 -14.49
C GLN A 195 -1.99 14.69 -15.01
N SER A 196 -2.50 13.62 -15.59
CA SER A 196 -3.89 13.60 -16.06
C SER A 196 -4.90 13.69 -14.91
N SER A 197 -4.57 13.19 -13.72
CA SER A 197 -5.47 13.13 -12.57
C SER A 197 -5.42 14.38 -11.69
N PHE A 198 -4.28 15.07 -11.61
CA PHE A 198 -4.09 16.20 -10.69
C PHE A 198 -3.52 17.46 -11.35
N GLY A 199 -2.96 17.36 -12.55
CA GLY A 199 -2.31 18.46 -13.28
C GLY A 199 -0.79 18.48 -13.13
N ASP A 200 -0.17 19.59 -13.52
CA ASP A 200 1.29 19.69 -13.66
C ASP A 200 1.97 20.27 -12.41
N HIS A 201 3.24 19.92 -12.23
CA HIS A 201 4.12 20.57 -11.26
C HIS A 201 4.97 21.67 -11.91
N SER A 202 5.52 22.58 -11.10
CA SER A 202 6.50 23.56 -11.55
C SER A 202 7.86 22.89 -11.76
N ASN A 203 8.53 23.23 -12.86
CA ASN A 203 9.90 22.81 -13.14
C ASN A 203 10.96 23.51 -12.27
N GLY A 204 10.55 24.45 -11.41
CA GLY A 204 11.49 25.29 -10.65
C GLY A 204 12.25 26.29 -11.51
N THR A 205 13.27 26.93 -10.93
CA THR A 205 14.11 27.94 -11.61
C THR A 205 15.43 27.40 -12.14
N SER A 206 15.71 26.11 -12.00
CA SER A 206 16.96 25.46 -12.39
C SER A 206 16.69 24.00 -12.80
N GLY A 207 17.62 23.40 -13.55
CA GLY A 207 17.53 22.00 -13.98
C GLY A 207 16.87 21.81 -15.33
N ASP A 208 16.78 20.55 -15.78
CA ASP A 208 16.23 20.19 -17.10
C ASP A 208 14.73 19.84 -17.09
N GLY A 209 14.02 20.15 -16.00
CA GLY A 209 12.59 19.89 -15.81
C GLY A 209 12.25 18.51 -15.25
N ARG A 210 13.26 17.73 -14.85
CA ARG A 210 13.06 16.45 -14.15
C ARG A 210 12.88 16.64 -12.66
N LEU A 211 12.04 15.80 -12.09
CA LEU A 211 11.85 15.69 -10.64
C LEU A 211 13.08 15.06 -9.98
N ASN A 212 13.51 15.60 -8.85
CA ASN A 212 14.68 15.10 -8.10
C ASN A 212 14.19 14.34 -6.87
N MET A 213 14.29 13.02 -6.90
CA MET A 213 13.93 12.18 -5.77
C MET A 213 15.18 11.84 -4.97
N LEU A 214 15.23 12.33 -3.74
CA LEU A 214 16.35 12.13 -2.83
C LEU A 214 16.01 10.96 -1.90
N TYR A 215 16.64 9.81 -2.13
CA TYR A 215 16.52 8.65 -1.25
C TYR A 215 17.62 8.68 -0.20
N TYR A 216 17.23 8.80 1.06
CA TYR A 216 18.14 8.80 2.21
C TYR A 216 17.37 8.49 3.50
N ASN A 217 18.07 8.21 4.60
CA ASN A 217 17.42 8.02 5.90
C ASN A 217 16.86 9.33 6.43
N ILE A 218 15.53 9.43 6.50
CA ILE A 218 14.82 10.57 7.06
C ILE A 218 14.97 10.50 8.59
N ASP A 219 15.70 11.45 9.18
CA ASP A 219 15.99 11.46 10.62
C ASP A 219 14.79 11.97 11.42
N ASP A 220 13.78 11.13 11.55
CA ASP A 220 12.50 11.36 12.22
C ASP A 220 12.45 10.85 13.67
N GLY A 221 13.52 10.19 14.11
CA GLY A 221 13.63 9.60 15.45
C GLY A 221 12.91 8.26 15.60
N TRP A 222 12.62 7.57 14.50
CA TRP A 222 11.96 6.27 14.50
C TRP A 222 12.68 5.20 15.33
N GLU A 223 11.88 4.34 15.98
CA GLU A 223 12.29 3.10 16.64
C GLU A 223 11.40 1.93 16.13
N PRO A 224 11.90 0.68 16.09
CA PRO A 224 11.10 -0.49 15.71
C PRO A 224 9.75 -0.55 16.43
N GLY A 225 8.69 -0.84 15.67
CA GLY A 225 7.32 -0.89 16.18
C GLY A 225 6.62 0.46 16.35
N GLN A 226 7.21 1.57 15.89
CA GLN A 226 6.57 2.89 15.81
C GLN A 226 6.28 3.28 14.35
N GLY A 227 5.46 4.32 14.17
CA GLY A 227 5.29 4.97 12.86
C GLY A 227 6.48 5.85 12.48
N TYR A 228 6.74 5.98 11.18
CA TYR A 228 7.85 6.75 10.60
C TYR A 228 7.37 7.67 9.48
N ILE A 229 8.19 8.65 9.13
CA ILE A 229 7.99 9.51 7.95
C ILE A 229 8.55 8.78 6.73
N GLY A 230 7.67 8.24 5.88
CA GLY A 230 8.09 7.51 4.68
C GLY A 230 8.65 8.41 3.57
N GLY A 231 8.31 9.69 3.61
CA GLY A 231 8.68 10.71 2.64
C GLY A 231 8.09 12.04 3.05
N TYR A 232 8.55 13.12 2.42
CA TYR A 232 7.94 14.43 2.57
C TYR A 232 8.27 15.33 1.38
N PHE A 233 7.38 16.27 1.10
CA PHE A 233 7.62 17.42 0.26
C PHE A 233 7.70 18.70 1.11
N TYR A 234 8.81 19.44 0.95
CA TYR A 234 8.93 20.76 1.55
C TYR A 234 9.14 21.85 0.50
N ALA A 235 8.16 22.74 0.38
CA ALA A 235 8.19 23.84 -0.58
C ALA A 235 9.48 24.68 -0.50
N LEU A 236 10.04 24.88 0.70
CA LEU A 236 11.26 25.68 0.86
C LEU A 236 12.50 24.99 0.30
N ASP A 237 12.57 23.66 0.30
CA ASP A 237 13.65 22.92 -0.35
C ASP A 237 13.61 23.17 -1.87
N LEU A 238 12.43 23.23 -2.48
CA LEU A 238 12.28 23.62 -3.88
C LEU A 238 12.83 25.03 -4.14
N TYR A 239 12.45 26.03 -3.34
CA TYR A 239 12.92 27.41 -3.56
C TYR A 239 14.42 27.56 -3.39
N LEU A 240 15.00 26.89 -2.40
CA LEU A 240 16.41 27.05 -2.05
C LEU A 240 17.33 26.32 -3.02
N ASN A 241 16.89 25.20 -3.56
CA ASN A 241 17.63 24.45 -4.57
C ASN A 241 17.28 24.89 -6.01
N GLY A 242 16.14 25.56 -6.18
CA GLY A 242 15.61 25.98 -7.50
C GLY A 242 15.11 24.82 -8.35
N MET A 243 14.97 23.62 -7.79
CA MET A 243 14.61 22.39 -8.48
C MET A 243 13.48 21.67 -7.70
N PRO A 244 12.55 21.00 -8.38
CA PRO A 244 11.53 20.20 -7.69
C PRO A 244 12.18 18.99 -7.02
N ILE A 245 11.92 18.81 -5.73
CA ILE A 245 12.53 17.80 -4.86
C ILE A 245 11.44 17.04 -4.12
N LEU A 246 11.55 15.71 -4.10
CA LEU A 246 10.85 14.84 -3.15
C LEU A 246 11.89 14.14 -2.28
N ASN A 247 11.66 14.07 -0.97
CA ASN A 247 12.50 13.33 -0.05
C ASN A 247 11.81 12.01 0.28
N ILE A 248 12.49 10.89 0.08
CA ILE A 248 11.94 9.54 0.28
C ILE A 248 12.83 8.80 1.27
N ASP A 249 12.20 8.17 2.24
CA ASP A 249 12.91 7.47 3.29
C ASP A 249 13.47 6.13 2.81
N THR A 250 14.75 5.90 3.12
CA THR A 250 15.39 4.60 2.94
C THR A 250 15.31 3.71 4.18
N TYR A 251 15.13 4.27 5.37
CA TYR A 251 15.15 3.51 6.62
C TYR A 251 14.15 4.07 7.65
N PRO A 252 13.05 3.35 7.97
CA PRO A 252 12.75 1.96 7.59
C PRO A 252 12.05 1.77 6.22
N GLY A 253 11.90 2.82 5.42
CA GLY A 253 11.07 2.82 4.20
C GLY A 253 11.45 1.77 3.14
N VAL A 254 12.75 1.56 2.92
CA VAL A 254 13.28 0.57 1.96
C VAL A 254 13.95 -0.59 2.69
N HIS A 255 14.89 -0.26 3.58
CA HIS A 255 15.62 -1.19 4.43
C HIS A 255 14.98 -1.16 5.81
N TYR A 256 14.44 -2.28 6.26
CA TYR A 256 13.81 -2.42 7.57
C TYR A 256 14.42 -3.60 8.31
N VAL A 257 14.62 -3.42 9.62
CA VAL A 257 15.07 -4.48 10.52
C VAL A 257 14.03 -4.63 11.63
N ASN A 258 13.46 -5.82 11.79
CA ASN A 258 12.46 -6.07 12.82
C ASN A 258 13.08 -6.25 14.21
N ALA A 259 12.22 -6.39 15.23
CA ALA A 259 12.64 -6.57 16.61
C ALA A 259 13.51 -7.83 16.81
N GLU A 260 13.33 -8.84 15.97
CA GLU A 260 14.04 -10.11 15.94
C GLU A 260 15.40 -10.03 15.22
N GLY A 261 15.65 -8.93 14.49
CA GLY A 261 16.90 -8.68 13.76
C GLY A 261 16.90 -9.21 12.32
N GLU A 262 15.74 -9.59 11.79
CA GLU A 262 15.55 -9.98 10.39
C GLU A 262 15.52 -8.72 9.51
N VAL A 263 16.08 -8.85 8.30
CA VAL A 263 16.28 -7.74 7.37
C VAL A 263 15.33 -7.87 6.19
N PHE A 264 14.60 -6.80 5.90
CA PHE A 264 13.67 -6.69 4.78
C PHE A 264 14.08 -5.52 3.90
N ASP A 265 14.40 -5.81 2.64
CA ASP A 265 14.78 -4.84 1.63
C ASP A 265 13.76 -4.84 0.49
N ASP A 266 12.95 -3.79 0.40
CA ASP A 266 11.92 -3.69 -0.63
C ASP A 266 11.65 -2.24 -1.02
N ILE A 267 12.08 -1.88 -2.23
CA ILE A 267 11.85 -0.55 -2.80
C ILE A 267 10.37 -0.29 -3.11
N SER A 268 9.58 -1.34 -3.36
CA SER A 268 8.16 -1.20 -3.75
C SER A 268 7.31 -0.60 -2.64
N ARG A 269 7.75 -0.76 -1.39
CA ARG A 269 7.15 -0.09 -0.23
C ARG A 269 7.10 1.42 -0.44
N THR A 270 8.09 2.05 -1.06
CA THR A 270 8.13 3.51 -1.23
C THR A 270 7.22 4.05 -2.35
N TYR A 271 6.64 3.18 -3.18
CA TYR A 271 5.93 3.60 -4.38
C TYR A 271 4.67 4.43 -4.12
N GLY A 272 3.87 4.06 -3.10
CA GLY A 272 2.73 4.86 -2.64
C GLY A 272 3.17 6.23 -2.14
N THR A 273 4.20 6.26 -1.30
CA THR A 273 4.75 7.52 -0.78
C THR A 273 5.27 8.42 -1.89
N MET A 274 5.97 7.86 -2.87
CA MET A 274 6.47 8.63 -4.01
C MET A 274 5.37 9.39 -4.76
N VAL A 275 4.22 8.76 -5.02
CA VAL A 275 3.10 9.43 -5.70
C VAL A 275 2.32 10.36 -4.78
N HIS A 276 2.27 10.05 -3.48
CA HIS A 276 1.71 10.92 -2.43
C HIS A 276 2.48 12.25 -2.36
N GLU A 277 3.80 12.19 -2.18
CA GLU A 277 4.68 13.37 -2.16
C GLU A 277 4.66 14.14 -3.48
N TYR A 278 4.55 13.42 -4.60
CA TYR A 278 4.43 14.07 -5.90
C TYR A 278 3.13 14.86 -6.03
N GLN A 279 2.03 14.37 -5.47
CA GLN A 279 0.77 15.09 -5.44
C GLN A 279 0.92 16.40 -4.65
N HIS A 280 1.57 16.40 -3.50
CA HIS A 280 1.83 17.63 -2.73
C HIS A 280 2.60 18.66 -3.55
N LEU A 281 3.63 18.24 -4.29
CA LEU A 281 4.35 19.12 -5.21
C LEU A 281 3.45 19.69 -6.32
N ILE A 282 2.60 18.86 -6.95
CA ILE A 282 1.62 19.30 -7.94
C ILE A 282 0.67 20.33 -7.32
N ASN A 283 0.19 20.06 -6.10
CA ASN A 283 -0.73 20.92 -5.37
C ASN A 283 -0.11 22.28 -5.08
N PHE A 284 1.09 22.29 -4.51
CA PHE A 284 1.84 23.50 -4.25
C PHE A 284 2.14 24.31 -5.52
N SER A 285 2.37 23.63 -6.65
CA SER A 285 2.65 24.27 -7.93
C SER A 285 1.43 24.97 -8.54
N GLN A 286 0.24 24.40 -8.37
CA GLN A 286 -0.99 24.90 -9.01
C GLN A 286 -1.84 25.77 -8.10
N VAL A 287 -2.07 25.32 -6.87
CA VAL A 287 -2.95 25.96 -5.89
C VAL A 287 -2.15 26.83 -4.94
N GLY A 288 -0.96 26.37 -4.55
CA GLY A 288 -0.19 26.97 -3.47
C GLY A 288 -0.49 26.26 -2.15
N MET A 289 -0.91 27.00 -1.12
CA MET A 289 -1.31 26.41 0.16
C MET A 289 -2.82 26.11 0.18
N ALA A 290 -3.19 24.89 -0.21
CA ALA A 290 -4.55 24.38 -0.02
C ALA A 290 -4.83 24.13 1.48
N ASP A 291 -6.11 24.01 1.85
CA ASP A 291 -6.49 23.53 3.19
C ASP A 291 -5.85 22.15 3.44
N THR A 292 -5.25 21.94 4.61
CA THR A 292 -4.45 20.73 4.90
C THR A 292 -5.23 19.45 4.64
N TRP A 293 -6.48 19.34 5.12
CA TRP A 293 -7.30 18.15 4.89
C TRP A 293 -7.57 17.88 3.40
N VAL A 294 -7.68 18.94 2.57
CA VAL A 294 -7.86 18.80 1.11
C VAL A 294 -6.56 18.35 0.46
N ASN A 295 -5.43 18.92 0.90
CA ASN A 295 -4.10 18.53 0.46
C ASN A 295 -3.87 17.03 0.70
N GLU A 296 -4.12 16.56 1.93
CA GLU A 296 -3.97 15.16 2.30
C GLU A 296 -4.96 14.24 1.58
N MET A 297 -6.21 14.68 1.42
CA MET A 297 -7.21 13.94 0.67
C MET A 297 -6.77 13.71 -0.78
N MET A 298 -6.19 14.73 -1.43
CA MET A 298 -5.71 14.60 -2.80
C MET A 298 -4.51 13.66 -2.92
N SER A 299 -3.56 13.73 -1.99
CA SER A 299 -2.39 12.83 -1.98
C SER A 299 -2.78 11.39 -1.70
N ALA A 300 -3.70 11.16 -0.75
CA ALA A 300 -4.26 9.83 -0.51
C ALA A 300 -5.02 9.29 -1.75
N ALA A 301 -5.66 10.17 -2.53
CA ALA A 301 -6.25 9.78 -3.81
C ALA A 301 -5.18 9.34 -4.82
N ALA A 302 -4.01 9.98 -4.83
CA ALA A 302 -2.92 9.66 -5.74
C ALA A 302 -2.35 8.26 -5.50
N GLU A 303 -2.18 7.88 -4.23
CA GLU A 303 -1.77 6.51 -3.86
C GLU A 303 -2.68 5.48 -4.50
N GLU A 304 -4.00 5.64 -4.31
CA GLU A 304 -5.00 4.66 -4.77
C GLU A 304 -5.22 4.67 -6.27
N ILE A 305 -5.16 5.84 -6.91
CA ILE A 305 -5.23 5.93 -8.37
C ILE A 305 -4.05 5.20 -9.02
N CYS A 306 -2.86 5.24 -8.40
CA CYS A 306 -1.66 4.59 -8.94
C CYS A 306 -1.52 3.13 -8.52
N TYR A 307 -2.01 2.80 -7.31
CA TYR A 307 -1.91 1.51 -6.64
C TYR A 307 -3.26 1.17 -5.96
N PRO A 308 -4.25 0.70 -6.74
CA PRO A 308 -5.57 0.32 -6.25
C PRO A 308 -5.55 -0.57 -5.00
N GLY A 309 -6.08 -0.08 -3.88
CA GLY A 309 -6.19 -0.81 -2.61
C GLY A 309 -5.05 -0.59 -1.62
N SER A 310 -3.91 0.01 -2.01
CA SER A 310 -2.72 0.06 -1.15
C SER A 310 -2.87 1.00 0.05
N SER A 311 -3.34 2.21 -0.17
CA SER A 311 -3.50 3.18 0.91
C SER A 311 -4.72 2.83 1.74
N VAL A 312 -5.81 2.41 1.11
CA VAL A 312 -7.03 1.99 1.81
C VAL A 312 -6.74 0.83 2.74
N TYR A 313 -6.00 -0.19 2.28
CA TYR A 313 -5.61 -1.31 3.11
C TYR A 313 -4.87 -0.86 4.39
N SER A 314 -3.78 -0.11 4.23
CA SER A 314 -2.99 0.39 5.38
C SER A 314 -3.75 1.40 6.27
N ARG A 315 -4.71 2.13 5.71
CA ARG A 315 -5.52 3.12 6.44
C ARG A 315 -6.70 2.49 7.15
N ILE A 316 -7.29 1.42 6.60
CA ILE A 316 -8.26 0.57 7.29
C ILE A 316 -7.55 -0.18 8.43
N GLN A 317 -6.34 -0.69 8.21
CA GLN A 317 -5.50 -1.22 9.27
C GLN A 317 -5.34 -0.21 10.42
N SER A 318 -4.96 1.03 10.10
CA SER A 318 -4.84 2.11 11.09
C SER A 318 -6.16 2.41 11.82
N TRP A 319 -7.29 2.25 11.12
CA TRP A 319 -8.63 2.38 11.69
C TRP A 319 -8.98 1.20 12.62
N ILE A 320 -8.49 -0.01 12.33
CA ILE A 320 -8.77 -1.27 13.03
C ILE A 320 -7.83 -1.50 14.23
N ASP A 321 -6.50 -1.34 14.07
CA ASP A 321 -5.47 -1.58 15.09
C ASP A 321 -5.67 -0.77 16.36
N TYR A 322 -6.26 0.42 16.23
CA TYR A 322 -6.55 1.26 17.38
C TYR A 322 -7.77 0.76 18.17
N ILE A 323 -8.65 0.03 17.49
CA ILE A 323 -9.83 -0.61 18.07
C ILE A 323 -9.47 -2.02 18.57
N TYR A 324 -8.40 -2.65 18.05
CA TYR A 324 -7.93 -3.99 18.38
C TYR A 324 -6.41 -4.05 18.58
N SER A 325 -5.96 -4.27 19.82
CA SER A 325 -4.58 -4.69 20.11
C SER A 325 -4.39 -6.21 20.08
N GLU A 326 -5.38 -7.01 19.66
CA GLU A 326 -5.41 -8.47 19.90
C GLU A 326 -6.10 -9.35 18.83
N ASN A 327 -6.52 -8.84 17.66
CA ASN A 327 -7.25 -9.67 16.67
C ASN A 327 -6.47 -9.83 15.36
N GLU A 328 -6.09 -11.06 15.03
CA GLU A 328 -5.30 -11.45 13.86
C GLU A 328 -6.14 -12.09 12.75
N ASP A 329 -7.45 -12.28 12.95
CA ASP A 329 -8.29 -12.98 11.99
C ASP A 329 -8.93 -12.01 10.98
N TRP A 330 -8.15 -11.70 9.93
CA TRP A 330 -8.50 -10.79 8.83
C TRP A 330 -9.67 -11.28 7.97
N LEU A 331 -10.04 -12.55 8.09
CA LEU A 331 -11.06 -13.19 7.28
C LEU A 331 -12.47 -13.00 7.85
N ASP A 332 -12.61 -12.61 9.12
CA ASP A 332 -13.90 -12.37 9.79
C ASP A 332 -13.90 -11.06 10.61
N PRO A 333 -13.97 -9.88 9.95
CA PRO A 333 -14.05 -8.60 10.65
C PRO A 333 -15.34 -8.49 11.47
N PRO A 334 -15.32 -7.86 12.64
CA PRO A 334 -16.52 -7.74 13.47
C PRO A 334 -17.61 -6.93 12.77
N ALA A 335 -18.87 -7.37 12.90
CA ALA A 335 -20.03 -6.68 12.35
C ALA A 335 -20.20 -5.24 12.88
N GLU A 336 -19.68 -4.95 14.08
CA GLU A 336 -19.67 -3.63 14.74
C GLU A 336 -18.35 -3.39 15.48
N PHE A 337 -17.87 -2.15 15.46
CA PHE A 337 -16.64 -1.74 16.13
C PHE A 337 -16.93 -1.03 17.47
N PRO A 338 -16.17 -1.30 18.54
CA PRO A 338 -16.40 -0.67 19.83
C PRO A 338 -16.10 0.82 19.86
N TYR A 339 -16.97 1.57 20.53
CA TYR A 339 -16.76 2.98 20.81
C TYR A 339 -15.73 3.19 21.91
N VAL A 340 -14.75 4.03 21.61
CA VAL A 340 -13.75 4.50 22.57
C VAL A 340 -13.91 6.00 22.83
N PRO A 341 -14.18 6.41 24.09
CA PRO A 341 -14.54 7.79 24.42
C PRO A 341 -13.38 8.79 24.33
N ASP A 342 -12.15 8.33 24.45
CA ASP A 342 -10.97 9.20 24.35
C ASP A 342 -10.69 9.62 22.90
N PHE A 343 -11.33 8.98 21.92
CA PHE A 343 -11.07 9.23 20.50
C PHE A 343 -12.03 10.31 20.01
N GLN A 344 -11.50 11.41 19.51
CA GLN A 344 -12.33 12.57 19.22
C GLN A 344 -13.27 12.29 18.04
N LEU A 345 -12.82 11.51 17.06
CA LEU A 345 -13.62 11.08 15.91
C LEU A 345 -14.89 10.33 16.29
N HIS A 346 -14.82 9.44 17.28
CA HIS A 346 -15.99 8.73 17.78
C HIS A 346 -17.00 9.67 18.44
N ASN A 347 -16.57 10.86 18.85
CA ASN A 347 -17.39 11.89 19.49
C ASN A 347 -17.93 12.95 18.51
N GLY A 348 -17.93 12.66 17.20
CA GLY A 348 -18.46 13.57 16.17
C GLY A 348 -17.47 14.65 15.74
N PHE A 349 -16.17 14.40 15.87
CA PHE A 349 -15.13 15.27 15.32
C PHE A 349 -15.21 15.38 13.79
N SER A 350 -14.64 16.44 13.25
CA SER A 350 -14.76 16.81 11.84
C SER A 350 -13.54 16.35 11.05
N MET A 351 -13.77 15.81 9.85
CA MET A 351 -12.68 15.58 8.88
C MET A 351 -12.04 16.89 8.38
N TYR A 352 -12.75 18.02 8.51
CA TYR A 352 -12.23 19.35 8.14
C TYR A 352 -11.33 19.94 9.22
N ALA A 353 -11.35 19.37 10.42
CA ALA A 353 -10.62 19.87 11.58
C ALA A 353 -9.23 19.25 11.66
N TRP A 354 -8.35 19.68 10.76
CA TRP A 354 -6.96 19.24 10.74
C TRP A 354 -6.10 20.14 11.63
N ASN A 355 -5.49 19.57 12.67
CA ASN A 355 -4.59 20.29 13.55
C ASN A 355 -3.35 19.45 13.84
N ASN A 356 -2.17 20.07 13.69
CA ASN A 356 -0.86 19.46 13.96
C ASN A 356 -0.63 19.15 15.46
N ASP A 357 -1.47 19.68 16.36
CA ASP A 357 -1.45 19.36 17.79
C ASP A 357 -2.32 18.15 18.17
N LEU A 358 -2.95 17.47 17.20
CA LEU A 358 -3.72 16.27 17.50
C LEU A 358 -2.82 15.15 18.02
N PRO A 359 -3.29 14.33 18.98
CA PRO A 359 -2.65 13.07 19.31
C PRO A 359 -2.42 12.25 18.04
N MET A 360 -1.29 11.53 17.97
CA MET A 360 -0.91 10.74 16.79
C MET A 360 -2.05 9.82 16.33
N ASP A 361 -2.72 9.15 17.27
CA ASP A 361 -3.83 8.25 16.97
C ASP A 361 -5.03 8.98 16.32
N ASP A 362 -5.42 10.16 16.84
CA ASP A 362 -6.48 10.98 16.22
C ASP A 362 -6.07 11.44 14.81
N LEU A 363 -4.78 11.73 14.58
CA LEU A 363 -4.25 12.13 13.29
C LEU A 363 -4.25 10.97 12.27
N LEU A 364 -3.84 9.76 12.67
CA LEU A 364 -3.85 8.58 11.80
C LEU A 364 -5.27 8.21 11.34
N VAL A 365 -6.25 8.32 12.24
CA VAL A 365 -7.66 8.08 11.89
C VAL A 365 -8.21 9.18 10.99
N LEU A 366 -7.74 10.43 11.10
CA LEU A 366 -8.07 11.48 10.13
C LEU A 366 -7.53 11.16 8.74
N TYR A 367 -6.27 10.71 8.62
CA TYR A 367 -5.71 10.22 7.36
C TYR A 367 -6.57 9.09 6.77
N ALA A 368 -7.05 8.17 7.61
CA ALA A 368 -7.96 7.12 7.15
C ALA A 368 -9.29 7.67 6.62
N GLN A 369 -9.90 8.64 7.31
CA GLN A 369 -11.14 9.25 6.83
C GLN A 369 -10.98 9.98 5.51
N VAL A 370 -9.91 10.76 5.32
CA VAL A 370 -9.71 11.47 4.05
C VAL A 370 -9.34 10.53 2.92
N SER A 371 -8.62 9.44 3.20
CA SER A 371 -8.35 8.39 2.22
C SER A 371 -9.65 7.74 1.76
N LEU A 372 -10.50 7.30 2.70
CA LEU A 372 -11.82 6.73 2.37
C LEU A 372 -12.73 7.74 1.66
N PHE A 373 -12.66 9.03 2.02
CA PHE A 373 -13.42 10.08 1.35
C PHE A 373 -12.95 10.32 -0.08
N ALA A 374 -11.64 10.36 -0.32
CA ALA A 374 -11.06 10.39 -1.66
C ALA A 374 -11.52 9.19 -2.49
N GLN A 375 -11.48 7.99 -1.93
CA GLN A 375 -11.98 6.79 -2.59
C GLN A 375 -13.45 6.86 -2.94
N TYR A 376 -14.24 7.44 -2.05
CA TYR A 376 -15.64 7.65 -2.30
C TYR A 376 -15.86 8.67 -3.44
N ILE A 377 -15.08 9.75 -3.53
CA ILE A 377 -15.09 10.67 -4.69
C ILE A 377 -14.74 9.92 -5.98
N TYR A 378 -13.63 9.18 -5.98
CA TYR A 378 -13.18 8.41 -7.13
C TYR A 378 -14.25 7.41 -7.59
N THR A 379 -14.87 6.69 -6.65
CA THR A 379 -15.91 5.69 -6.94
C THR A 379 -17.11 6.32 -7.64
N GLN A 380 -17.53 7.50 -7.18
CA GLN A 380 -18.72 8.17 -7.69
C GLN A 380 -18.47 8.96 -8.98
N TYR A 381 -17.30 9.57 -9.15
CA TYR A 381 -17.05 10.51 -10.24
C TYR A 381 -15.81 10.20 -11.10
N GLY A 382 -14.87 9.39 -10.62
CA GLY A 382 -13.61 9.06 -11.31
C GLY A 382 -12.49 10.07 -11.05
N ASN A 383 -11.30 9.76 -11.57
CA ASN A 383 -10.07 10.52 -11.28
C ASN A 383 -10.03 11.94 -11.87
N THR A 384 -10.69 12.19 -13.01
CA THR A 384 -10.75 13.53 -13.63
C THR A 384 -11.38 14.59 -12.71
N THR A 385 -12.19 14.16 -11.73
CA THR A 385 -12.78 15.06 -10.73
C THR A 385 -11.73 15.71 -9.86
N PHE A 386 -10.63 15.02 -9.53
CA PHE A 386 -9.54 15.60 -8.76
C PHE A 386 -8.83 16.69 -9.56
N HIS A 387 -8.61 16.49 -10.87
CA HIS A 387 -8.07 17.52 -11.75
C HIS A 387 -8.98 18.75 -11.79
N GLY A 388 -10.29 18.53 -11.95
CA GLY A 388 -11.28 19.61 -11.91
C GLY A 388 -11.26 20.35 -10.57
N LEU A 389 -11.13 19.65 -9.44
CA LEU A 389 -10.97 20.30 -8.14
C LEU A 389 -9.70 21.14 -8.06
N MET A 390 -8.57 20.63 -8.57
CA MET A 390 -7.30 21.37 -8.63
C MET A 390 -7.45 22.68 -9.41
N ASP A 391 -8.15 22.65 -10.56
CA ASP A 391 -8.47 23.84 -11.36
C ASP A 391 -9.34 24.85 -10.58
N GLU A 392 -10.33 24.36 -9.83
CA GLU A 392 -11.23 25.21 -9.03
C GLU A 392 -10.49 25.88 -7.87
N LEU A 393 -9.67 25.10 -7.15
CA LEU A 393 -8.83 25.57 -6.05
C LEU A 393 -7.78 26.59 -6.55
N ALA A 394 -7.11 26.30 -7.68
CA ALA A 394 -6.15 27.21 -8.30
C ALA A 394 -6.79 28.54 -8.76
N ALA A 395 -8.09 28.52 -9.06
CA ALA A 395 -8.87 29.71 -9.36
C ALA A 395 -9.40 30.45 -8.10
N GLY A 396 -8.98 30.02 -6.90
CA GLY A 396 -9.26 30.67 -5.62
C GLY A 396 -10.63 30.33 -5.04
N ARG A 397 -11.27 29.24 -5.47
CA ARG A 397 -12.52 28.74 -4.88
C ARG A 397 -12.19 27.77 -3.74
N ASP A 398 -13.04 27.71 -2.72
CA ASP A 398 -12.92 26.69 -1.69
C ASP A 398 -13.39 25.33 -2.20
N PHE A 399 -13.10 24.26 -1.44
CA PHE A 399 -13.49 22.90 -1.80
C PHE A 399 -15.01 22.77 -2.02
N VAL A 400 -15.83 23.43 -1.20
CA VAL A 400 -17.30 23.33 -1.28
C VAL A 400 -17.80 23.88 -2.61
N GLN A 401 -17.35 25.07 -2.97
CA GLN A 401 -17.72 25.72 -4.22
C GLN A 401 -17.15 24.98 -5.43
N GLY A 402 -15.88 24.58 -5.35
CA GLY A 402 -15.20 23.84 -6.43
C GLY A 402 -15.89 22.51 -6.73
N PHE A 403 -16.13 21.72 -5.69
CA PHE A 403 -16.80 20.43 -5.81
C PHE A 403 -18.21 20.57 -6.39
N GLN A 404 -18.98 21.57 -5.94
CA GLN A 404 -20.31 21.82 -6.49
C GLN A 404 -20.28 22.24 -7.97
N ASN A 405 -19.29 23.04 -8.39
CA ASN A 405 -19.19 23.49 -9.76
C ASN A 405 -18.89 22.35 -10.73
N ILE A 406 -18.01 21.42 -10.35
CA ILE A 406 -17.59 20.31 -11.23
C ILE A 406 -18.57 19.13 -11.20
N THR A 407 -19.17 18.82 -10.05
CA THR A 407 -20.06 17.65 -9.91
C THR A 407 -21.54 18.02 -10.00
N GLY A 408 -21.89 19.28 -9.77
CA GLY A 408 -23.27 19.72 -9.55
C GLY A 408 -23.84 19.33 -8.17
N MET A 409 -23.11 18.56 -7.37
CA MET A 409 -23.58 18.02 -6.10
C MET A 409 -23.32 18.99 -4.95
N ASN A 410 -24.29 19.13 -4.04
CA ASN A 410 -24.07 19.87 -2.80
C ASN A 410 -23.12 19.08 -1.90
N THR A 411 -22.02 19.72 -1.47
CA THR A 411 -20.97 19.06 -0.66
C THR A 411 -21.49 18.52 0.67
N ALA A 412 -22.42 19.20 1.33
CA ALA A 412 -22.99 18.71 2.59
C ALA A 412 -23.85 17.45 2.37
N ASP A 413 -24.55 17.36 1.25
CA ASP A 413 -25.29 16.15 0.88
C ASP A 413 -24.33 15.01 0.53
N PHE A 414 -23.23 15.31 -0.18
CA PHE A 414 -22.21 14.31 -0.53
C PHE A 414 -21.49 13.75 0.70
N VAL A 415 -21.07 14.62 1.62
CA VAL A 415 -20.43 14.21 2.87
C VAL A 415 -21.42 13.44 3.75
N GLY A 416 -22.70 13.85 3.79
CA GLY A 416 -23.74 13.08 4.44
C GLY A 416 -23.86 11.66 3.87
N ASN A 417 -23.82 11.51 2.54
CA ASN A 417 -23.85 10.20 1.90
C ASN A 417 -22.62 9.36 2.19
N PHE A 418 -21.42 9.97 2.22
CA PHE A 418 -20.21 9.30 2.67
C PHE A 418 -20.32 8.79 4.11
N ARG A 419 -20.87 9.59 5.03
CA ARG A 419 -21.10 9.17 6.43
C ARG A 419 -22.08 8.00 6.51
N VAL A 420 -23.13 8.02 5.70
CA VAL A 420 -24.04 6.87 5.58
C VAL A 420 -23.33 5.66 4.98
N ALA A 421 -22.47 5.83 3.98
CA ALA A 421 -21.73 4.74 3.37
C ALA A 421 -20.80 4.03 4.37
N LEU A 422 -20.07 4.78 5.19
CA LEU A 422 -19.22 4.22 6.26
C LEU A 422 -20.02 3.37 7.26
N THR A 423 -21.27 3.75 7.55
CA THR A 423 -22.13 3.01 8.48
C THR A 423 -22.89 1.88 7.81
N ALA A 424 -23.39 2.09 6.60
CA ALA A 424 -24.20 1.11 5.90
C ALA A 424 -23.33 -0.08 5.47
N ASN A 425 -22.16 0.21 4.88
CA ASN A 425 -21.15 -0.73 4.36
C ASN A 425 -21.55 -2.21 4.42
N THR A 426 -22.43 -2.61 3.50
CA THR A 426 -22.91 -3.97 3.33
C THR A 426 -22.03 -4.73 2.32
N SER A 427 -22.06 -6.06 2.40
CA SER A 427 -21.14 -7.00 1.73
C SER A 427 -20.96 -6.83 0.20
N ALA A 428 -20.01 -7.60 -0.36
CA ALA A 428 -19.42 -7.49 -1.71
C ALA A 428 -20.38 -7.33 -2.91
N ASP A 429 -21.67 -7.66 -2.76
CA ASP A 429 -22.67 -7.61 -3.84
C ASP A 429 -23.22 -6.20 -4.17
N VAL A 430 -22.73 -5.15 -3.50
CA VAL A 430 -23.28 -3.79 -3.56
C VAL A 430 -22.35 -2.83 -4.29
N LEU A 431 -21.91 -3.22 -5.47
CA LEU A 431 -20.95 -2.43 -6.24
C LEU A 431 -21.59 -1.16 -6.85
N GLY A 432 -21.39 -0.05 -6.16
CA GLY A 432 -21.46 1.30 -6.74
C GLY A 432 -22.79 2.01 -6.57
N GLY A 433 -23.50 1.83 -5.46
CA GLY A 433 -24.55 2.75 -5.06
C GLY A 433 -24.01 4.02 -4.38
N VAL A 434 -24.88 4.99 -4.08
CA VAL A 434 -24.53 6.18 -3.29
C VAL A 434 -24.01 5.81 -1.89
N TYR A 435 -24.37 4.65 -1.32
CA TYR A 435 -23.97 4.26 0.04
C TYR A 435 -22.98 3.08 0.08
N GLY A 436 -22.33 2.77 -1.03
CA GLY A 436 -21.36 1.68 -1.11
C GLY A 436 -19.96 2.15 -1.49
N PHE A 437 -18.96 1.42 -1.02
CA PHE A 437 -17.60 1.47 -1.54
C PHE A 437 -17.42 0.42 -2.65
N ARG A 438 -16.39 0.60 -3.47
CA ARG A 438 -16.10 -0.35 -4.55
C ARG A 438 -14.59 -0.37 -4.81
N PRO A 439 -13.98 -1.57 -4.95
CA PRO A 439 -12.61 -1.69 -5.40
C PRO A 439 -12.38 -0.95 -6.73
N GLN A 440 -11.26 -0.23 -6.80
CA GLN A 440 -10.86 0.45 -8.04
C GLN A 440 -10.53 -0.55 -9.16
N GLU A 441 -10.53 -0.08 -10.40
CA GLU A 441 -10.08 -0.91 -11.53
C GLU A 441 -8.59 -1.23 -11.39
N GLY A 442 -8.21 -2.49 -11.56
CA GLY A 442 -6.84 -2.95 -11.32
C GLY A 442 -6.56 -3.35 -9.87
N TYR A 443 -7.54 -3.24 -8.97
CA TYR A 443 -7.47 -3.90 -7.67
C TYR A 443 -7.30 -5.40 -7.85
N ASP A 444 -6.31 -5.95 -7.16
CA ASP A 444 -5.99 -7.37 -7.14
C ASP A 444 -6.07 -7.87 -5.69
N PRO A 445 -7.08 -8.68 -5.33
CA PRO A 445 -7.21 -9.27 -3.99
C PRO A 445 -5.93 -9.97 -3.53
N ALA A 446 -5.17 -10.55 -4.47
CA ALA A 446 -3.89 -11.21 -4.22
C ALA A 446 -2.86 -10.36 -3.48
N GLN A 447 -2.98 -9.04 -3.58
CA GLN A 447 -2.05 -8.09 -2.96
C GLN A 447 -2.43 -7.75 -1.51
N TYR A 448 -3.61 -8.17 -1.05
CA TYR A 448 -4.23 -7.72 0.21
C TYR A 448 -4.90 -8.89 0.95
N HIS A 449 -4.14 -9.94 1.27
CA HIS A 449 -4.61 -11.14 1.97
C HIS A 449 -5.81 -11.84 1.30
N ASP A 450 -5.85 -11.81 -0.03
CA ASP A 450 -6.93 -12.39 -0.85
C ASP A 450 -8.35 -11.87 -0.48
N VAL A 451 -8.45 -10.70 0.15
CA VAL A 451 -9.74 -10.06 0.46
C VAL A 451 -10.38 -9.57 -0.84
N GLU A 452 -11.52 -10.14 -1.24
CA GLU A 452 -12.18 -9.80 -2.52
C GLU A 452 -12.52 -8.30 -2.63
N ASN A 453 -12.84 -7.69 -1.49
CA ASN A 453 -13.12 -6.26 -1.40
C ASN A 453 -12.63 -5.72 -0.06
N VAL A 454 -11.47 -5.06 -0.03
CA VAL A 454 -10.88 -4.48 1.20
C VAL A 454 -11.85 -3.57 2.00
N TYR A 455 -12.86 -2.98 1.35
CA TYR A 455 -13.86 -2.18 2.07
C TYR A 455 -14.82 -3.01 2.91
N SER A 456 -14.95 -4.33 2.71
CA SER A 456 -15.75 -5.21 3.58
C SER A 456 -15.21 -5.27 5.02
N LEU A 457 -13.96 -4.87 5.22
CA LEU A 457 -13.33 -4.74 6.53
C LEU A 457 -13.85 -3.52 7.33
N LEU A 458 -14.62 -2.62 6.71
CA LEU A 458 -15.25 -1.50 7.39
C LEU A 458 -16.56 -1.90 8.06
N GLY A 459 -16.81 -1.33 9.24
CA GLY A 459 -18.06 -1.49 9.96
C GLY A 459 -18.37 -0.27 10.83
N PRO A 460 -19.58 -0.21 11.40
CA PRO A 460 -20.03 0.92 12.16
C PRO A 460 -19.35 0.96 13.53
N VAL A 461 -18.76 2.12 13.87
CA VAL A 461 -18.37 2.41 15.26
C VAL A 461 -19.59 2.95 16.00
N VAL A 462 -20.13 2.16 16.93
CA VAL A 462 -21.39 2.46 17.61
C VAL A 462 -21.15 3.33 18.83
N PHE A 463 -21.52 4.62 18.76
CA PHE A 463 -21.44 5.55 19.87
C PHE A 463 -22.30 5.09 21.06
N THR A 464 -21.66 4.82 22.21
CA THR A 464 -22.35 4.38 23.45
C THR A 464 -22.36 5.45 24.55
N GLY A 465 -21.86 6.66 24.25
CA GLY A 465 -21.89 7.80 25.16
C GLY A 465 -23.31 8.34 25.42
N THR A 466 -23.44 9.33 26.31
CA THR A 466 -24.76 9.89 26.67
C THR A 466 -25.15 11.13 25.87
N GLN A 467 -24.18 11.88 25.37
CA GLN A 467 -24.33 13.07 24.54
C GLN A 467 -22.98 13.46 23.94
N CYS A 468 -22.98 14.12 22.79
CA CYS A 468 -21.77 14.74 22.24
C CYS A 468 -22.12 16.02 21.47
N ALA A 469 -21.09 16.65 20.90
CA ALA A 469 -21.22 17.82 20.07
C ALA A 469 -20.59 17.53 18.70
N VAL A 470 -21.43 17.35 17.69
CA VAL A 470 -21.02 16.97 16.34
C VAL A 470 -20.51 18.21 15.60
N LYS A 471 -19.23 18.21 15.24
CA LYS A 471 -18.56 19.26 14.46
C LYS A 471 -19.01 19.23 13.00
N GLY A 472 -18.92 20.34 12.28
CA GLY A 472 -19.33 20.42 10.87
C GLY A 472 -18.62 19.37 10.01
N GLY A 473 -19.35 18.59 9.22
CA GLY A 473 -18.79 17.47 8.45
C GLY A 473 -18.59 16.19 9.27
N GLY A 474 -18.63 16.28 10.60
CA GLY A 474 -18.60 15.15 11.53
C GLY A 474 -19.94 14.44 11.61
N ALA A 475 -19.90 13.19 12.07
CA ALA A 475 -21.07 12.38 12.37
C ALA A 475 -20.79 11.41 13.50
N ILE A 476 -21.84 10.89 14.12
CA ILE A 476 -21.79 9.69 14.97
C ILE A 476 -22.80 8.68 14.47
N THR A 477 -22.54 7.41 14.75
CA THR A 477 -23.48 6.30 14.50
C THR A 477 -24.00 5.80 15.83
N VAL A 478 -25.32 5.67 15.98
CA VAL A 478 -25.96 5.12 17.18
C VAL A 478 -26.85 3.94 16.83
N LYS A 479 -27.03 3.02 17.78
CA LYS A 479 -28.05 1.96 17.69
C LYS A 479 -29.30 2.39 18.47
N PRO A 480 -30.46 2.58 17.83
CA PRO A 480 -31.66 3.03 18.53
C PRO A 480 -32.28 1.92 19.39
N VAL A 481 -32.61 2.24 20.65
CA VAL A 481 -33.38 1.32 21.50
C VAL A 481 -34.75 1.08 20.87
N GLY A 482 -35.02 -0.17 20.51
CA GLY A 482 -36.29 -0.56 19.88
C GLY A 482 -36.40 -0.18 18.40
N GLY A 483 -35.27 0.06 17.71
CA GLY A 483 -35.22 0.22 16.26
C GLY A 483 -35.69 1.57 15.72
N VAL A 484 -36.04 2.53 16.60
CA VAL A 484 -36.48 3.87 16.21
C VAL A 484 -35.83 4.94 17.08
N TYR A 485 -35.06 5.84 16.46
CA TYR A 485 -34.46 6.98 17.13
C TYR A 485 -35.34 8.22 17.03
N ASN A 486 -35.63 8.83 18.18
CA ASN A 486 -36.33 10.12 18.25
C ASN A 486 -35.38 11.17 18.83
N PRO A 487 -34.97 12.20 18.07
CA PRO A 487 -34.06 13.21 18.58
C PRO A 487 -34.56 13.86 19.88
N PRO A 488 -33.74 13.93 20.95
CA PRO A 488 -34.17 14.46 22.24
C PRO A 488 -34.39 15.97 22.20
N SER A 489 -35.08 16.53 23.21
CA SER A 489 -35.44 17.95 23.31
C SER A 489 -34.25 18.94 23.44
N GLY A 490 -33.01 18.45 23.48
CA GLY A 490 -31.78 19.24 23.44
C GLY A 490 -30.98 19.12 22.15
N ALA A 491 -31.45 18.32 21.18
CA ALA A 491 -30.78 18.16 19.90
C ALA A 491 -30.90 19.44 19.06
N ALA A 492 -29.80 19.84 18.43
CA ALA A 492 -29.78 21.02 17.58
C ALA A 492 -30.56 20.79 16.28
N SER A 493 -31.42 21.73 15.89
CA SER A 493 -32.31 21.62 14.72
C SER A 493 -31.59 21.61 13.35
N GLY A 494 -30.26 21.80 13.34
CA GLY A 494 -29.45 21.74 12.13
C GLY A 494 -28.78 20.40 11.89
N LEU A 495 -28.95 19.42 12.79
CA LEU A 495 -28.49 18.05 12.58
C LEU A 495 -29.38 17.35 11.56
N ARG A 496 -28.77 16.47 10.78
CA ARG A 496 -29.46 15.53 9.89
C ARG A 496 -29.36 14.12 10.47
N TYR A 497 -30.36 13.33 10.19
CA TYR A 497 -30.48 11.97 10.70
C TYR A 497 -30.81 11.05 9.54
N TYR A 498 -30.15 9.89 9.53
CA TYR A 498 -30.35 8.86 8.53
C TYR A 498 -30.57 7.56 9.28
N GLY A 499 -31.82 7.09 9.34
CA GLY A 499 -32.12 5.74 9.78
C GLY A 499 -31.70 4.74 8.72
N ILE A 500 -30.92 3.74 9.08
CA ILE A 500 -30.29 2.80 8.16
C ILE A 500 -30.77 1.41 8.52
N THR A 501 -31.52 0.79 7.61
CA THR A 501 -31.81 -0.65 7.69
C THR A 501 -30.98 -1.35 6.64
N ARG A 502 -30.15 -2.30 7.08
CA ARG A 502 -29.42 -3.21 6.19
C ARG A 502 -30.42 -4.32 5.81
N THR A 503 -30.75 -4.44 4.53
CA THR A 503 -31.79 -5.41 4.09
C THR A 503 -31.25 -6.78 3.73
N GLN A 504 -29.96 -7.01 3.95
CA GLN A 504 -29.36 -8.33 3.84
C GLN A 504 -29.68 -9.13 5.11
N GLU A 505 -30.31 -10.30 4.97
CA GLU A 505 -29.88 -11.44 5.78
C GLU A 505 -28.41 -11.67 5.39
N GLU A 506 -27.50 -11.82 6.36
CA GLU A 506 -26.13 -12.24 6.05
C GLU A 506 -26.21 -13.44 5.10
N PRO A 507 -25.42 -13.47 4.01
CA PRO A 507 -25.46 -14.60 3.09
C PRO A 507 -25.27 -15.86 3.92
N GLU A 508 -26.24 -16.77 3.86
CA GLU A 508 -26.12 -18.05 4.56
C GLU A 508 -24.79 -18.69 4.15
N PRO A 509 -23.94 -19.07 5.12
CA PRO A 509 -22.61 -19.60 4.85
C PRO A 509 -22.64 -20.64 3.74
N VAL A 510 -21.75 -20.48 2.76
CA VAL A 510 -21.62 -21.45 1.68
C VAL A 510 -20.73 -22.58 2.21
N PRO A 511 -21.26 -23.80 2.42
CA PRO A 511 -20.49 -24.89 2.99
C PRO A 511 -19.27 -25.21 2.14
N LEU A 512 -18.13 -25.38 2.81
CA LEU A 512 -16.97 -25.99 2.20
C LEU A 512 -17.30 -27.46 1.86
N THR A 513 -17.09 -27.83 0.59
CA THR A 513 -17.33 -29.21 0.10
C THR A 513 -16.07 -29.90 -0.43
N GLY A 514 -14.96 -29.16 -0.50
CA GLY A 514 -13.66 -29.65 -0.94
C GLY A 514 -12.62 -28.54 -0.93
N ILE A 515 -11.36 -28.92 -1.09
CA ILE A 515 -10.26 -28.03 -1.39
C ILE A 515 -9.38 -28.70 -2.46
N ASP A 516 -8.81 -27.89 -3.34
CA ASP A 516 -7.89 -28.33 -4.39
C ASP A 516 -6.60 -27.50 -4.35
N LEU A 517 -5.59 -27.88 -5.13
CA LEU A 517 -4.38 -27.09 -5.33
C LEU A 517 -4.23 -26.72 -6.80
N ASP A 518 -3.65 -25.56 -7.07
CA ASP A 518 -3.26 -25.15 -8.43
C ASP A 518 -2.18 -26.07 -9.04
N MET A 519 -1.40 -26.73 -8.18
CA MET A 519 -0.37 -27.69 -8.54
C MET A 519 -0.32 -28.87 -7.56
N HIS A 520 -0.14 -30.09 -8.10
CA HIS A 520 -0.07 -31.33 -7.30
C HIS A 520 1.29 -32.01 -7.31
N GLU A 521 2.21 -31.59 -8.19
CA GLU A 521 3.58 -32.12 -8.25
C GLU A 521 4.54 -31.02 -8.70
N ALA A 522 5.69 -30.91 -8.02
CA ALA A 522 6.75 -29.98 -8.40
C ALA A 522 8.15 -30.57 -8.17
N GLU A 523 9.12 -30.14 -8.98
CA GLU A 523 10.53 -30.47 -8.81
C GLU A 523 11.31 -29.20 -8.43
N LEU A 524 12.01 -29.25 -7.29
CA LEU A 524 12.82 -28.15 -6.78
C LEU A 524 14.26 -28.61 -6.53
N HIS A 525 15.18 -27.65 -6.49
CA HIS A 525 16.54 -27.84 -5.98
C HIS A 525 16.65 -27.21 -4.60
N VAL A 526 17.55 -27.74 -3.77
CA VAL A 526 17.82 -27.16 -2.44
C VAL A 526 18.14 -25.67 -2.57
N GLY A 527 17.42 -24.84 -1.82
CA GLY A 527 17.48 -23.38 -1.83
C GLY A 527 16.45 -22.69 -2.74
N GLN A 528 15.68 -23.42 -3.53
CA GLN A 528 14.59 -22.86 -4.33
C GLN A 528 13.28 -22.78 -3.54
N THR A 529 12.43 -21.84 -3.96
CA THR A 529 11.07 -21.67 -3.44
C THR A 529 10.02 -21.90 -4.54
N LEU A 530 8.80 -22.24 -4.11
CA LEU A 530 7.62 -22.40 -4.95
C LEU A 530 6.41 -21.86 -4.22
N GLU A 531 5.53 -21.13 -4.90
CA GLU A 531 4.22 -20.78 -4.36
C GLU A 531 3.18 -21.85 -4.75
N LEU A 532 2.36 -22.25 -3.79
CA LEU A 532 1.16 -23.07 -4.00
C LEU A 532 -0.08 -22.27 -3.61
N THR A 533 -1.17 -22.43 -4.36
CA THR A 533 -2.45 -21.81 -4.08
C THR A 533 -3.52 -22.87 -3.87
N ALA A 534 -4.20 -22.81 -2.73
CA ALA A 534 -5.34 -23.65 -2.42
C ALA A 534 -6.63 -23.04 -2.98
N ILE A 535 -7.51 -23.89 -3.48
CA ILE A 535 -8.73 -23.52 -4.19
C ILE A 535 -9.91 -24.16 -3.45
N PRO A 536 -10.68 -23.41 -2.64
CA PRO A 536 -11.86 -23.94 -1.97
C PRO A 536 -12.94 -24.36 -2.99
N ILE A 537 -13.74 -25.37 -2.64
CA ILE A 537 -14.82 -25.88 -3.49
C ILE A 537 -16.14 -25.84 -2.70
N PRO A 538 -17.17 -25.10 -3.18
CA PRO A 538 -17.10 -24.19 -4.32
C PRO A 538 -16.17 -23.00 -4.01
N GLY A 539 -15.75 -22.27 -5.06
CA GLY A 539 -14.78 -21.17 -4.91
C GLY A 539 -15.26 -20.01 -4.04
N ASP A 540 -16.56 -19.96 -3.75
CA ASP A 540 -17.26 -19.01 -2.89
C ASP A 540 -17.65 -19.59 -1.52
N ALA A 541 -17.04 -20.71 -1.10
CA ALA A 541 -17.21 -21.21 0.27
C ALA A 541 -16.79 -20.13 1.29
N SER A 542 -17.43 -20.12 2.46
CA SER A 542 -17.14 -19.16 3.55
C SER A 542 -16.99 -19.89 4.89
N ASP A 543 -16.47 -19.17 5.89
CA ASP A 543 -16.39 -19.62 7.30
C ASP A 543 -15.64 -20.96 7.49
N TYR A 544 -14.40 -21.00 6.98
CA TYR A 544 -13.48 -22.13 7.14
C TYR A 544 -12.08 -21.66 7.53
N THR A 545 -11.33 -22.52 8.22
CA THR A 545 -9.93 -22.30 8.57
C THR A 545 -8.99 -23.08 7.65
N ILE A 546 -7.79 -22.55 7.38
CA ILE A 546 -6.77 -23.18 6.53
C ILE A 546 -5.48 -23.44 7.32
N ASP A 547 -4.97 -24.66 7.19
CA ASP A 547 -3.65 -25.08 7.70
C ASP A 547 -2.81 -25.69 6.57
N TRP A 548 -1.50 -25.44 6.61
CA TRP A 548 -0.54 -26.09 5.72
C TRP A 548 0.47 -26.92 6.50
N ILE A 549 0.78 -28.11 5.99
CA ILE A 549 1.63 -29.08 6.68
C ILE A 549 2.65 -29.64 5.70
N SER A 550 3.93 -29.68 6.08
CA SER A 550 4.95 -30.46 5.39
C SER A 550 5.09 -31.84 6.03
N SER A 551 5.15 -32.89 5.21
CA SER A 551 5.41 -34.25 5.69
C SER A 551 6.84 -34.43 6.22
N ASP A 552 7.78 -33.61 5.77
CA ASP A 552 9.19 -33.64 6.20
C ASP A 552 9.83 -32.24 6.07
N GLU A 553 9.81 -31.49 7.18
CA GLU A 553 10.45 -30.17 7.30
C GLU A 553 11.97 -30.18 7.11
N SER A 554 12.62 -31.36 7.12
CA SER A 554 14.06 -31.46 6.79
C SER A 554 14.33 -31.51 5.28
N VAL A 555 13.28 -31.66 4.46
CA VAL A 555 13.33 -31.67 3.00
C VAL A 555 12.68 -30.40 2.45
N VAL A 556 11.50 -30.04 2.96
CA VAL A 556 10.73 -28.86 2.52
C VAL A 556 10.06 -28.20 3.72
N THR A 557 10.24 -26.90 3.89
CA THR A 557 9.46 -26.09 4.85
C THR A 557 8.34 -25.35 4.14
N VAL A 558 7.30 -24.98 4.88
CA VAL A 558 6.15 -24.25 4.35
C VAL A 558 5.82 -23.07 5.27
N GLU A 559 5.69 -21.89 4.69
CA GLU A 559 5.17 -20.68 5.32
C GLU A 559 3.93 -20.27 4.52
N TRP A 560 2.85 -19.83 5.17
CA TRP A 560 1.59 -19.59 4.48
C TRP A 560 0.87 -18.35 4.99
N ASP A 561 0.01 -17.82 4.13
CA ASP A 561 -0.93 -16.74 4.38
C ASP A 561 -2.26 -17.12 3.72
N GLY A 562 -3.24 -17.50 4.54
CA GLY A 562 -4.54 -18.01 4.08
C GLY A 562 -4.41 -19.16 3.07
N LEU A 563 -4.93 -18.92 1.86
CA LEU A 563 -4.96 -19.91 0.77
C LEU A 563 -3.62 -20.07 0.04
N ARG A 564 -2.58 -19.29 0.35
CA ARG A 564 -1.28 -19.35 -0.34
C ARG A 564 -0.18 -19.86 0.58
N ALA A 565 0.72 -20.65 0.02
CA ALA A 565 1.87 -21.16 0.75
C ALA A 565 3.17 -21.02 -0.05
N THR A 566 4.19 -20.43 0.57
CA THR A 566 5.58 -20.46 0.10
C THR A 566 6.26 -21.73 0.61
N VAL A 567 6.61 -22.58 -0.33
CA VAL A 567 7.28 -23.86 -0.13
C VAL A 567 8.77 -23.68 -0.38
N THR A 568 9.61 -23.91 0.64
CA THR A 568 11.07 -23.76 0.55
C THR A 568 11.78 -25.10 0.61
N ALA A 569 12.58 -25.42 -0.41
CA ALA A 569 13.37 -26.64 -0.47
C ALA A 569 14.64 -26.54 0.41
N VAL A 570 14.68 -27.27 1.52
CA VAL A 570 15.78 -27.20 2.51
C VAL A 570 16.73 -28.40 2.47
N GLY A 571 16.29 -29.55 1.96
CA GLY A 571 17.09 -30.78 1.90
C GLY A 571 16.68 -31.69 0.74
N SER A 572 17.60 -32.52 0.25
CA SER A 572 17.29 -33.44 -0.84
C SER A 572 16.39 -34.58 -0.37
N GLY A 573 15.33 -34.88 -1.11
CA GLY A 573 14.35 -35.90 -0.74
C GLY A 573 13.02 -35.68 -1.44
N GLU A 574 12.00 -36.35 -0.94
CA GLU A 574 10.61 -36.19 -1.36
C GLU A 574 9.83 -35.76 -0.11
N ALA A 575 9.05 -34.69 -0.22
CA ALA A 575 8.14 -34.23 0.82
C ALA A 575 6.77 -33.96 0.19
N VAL A 576 5.71 -34.23 0.95
CA VAL A 576 4.34 -33.91 0.56
C VAL A 576 3.90 -32.69 1.36
N ILE A 577 3.43 -31.67 0.65
CA ILE A 577 2.75 -30.53 1.25
C ILE A 577 1.25 -30.81 1.23
N THR A 578 0.61 -30.73 2.39
CA THR A 578 -0.83 -30.93 2.57
C THR A 578 -1.45 -29.60 2.99
N VAL A 579 -2.45 -29.13 2.24
CA VAL A 579 -3.38 -28.09 2.72
C VAL A 579 -4.59 -28.77 3.35
N ARG A 580 -5.00 -28.30 4.52
CA ARG A 580 -6.20 -28.74 5.22
C ARG A 580 -7.14 -27.55 5.39
N ALA A 581 -8.40 -27.74 5.03
CA ALA A 581 -9.46 -26.77 5.25
C ALA A 581 -10.55 -27.34 6.16
N THR A 582 -10.92 -26.63 7.23
CA THR A 582 -11.91 -27.08 8.22
C THR A 582 -13.14 -26.16 8.19
N ASP A 583 -14.33 -26.73 7.99
CA ASP A 583 -15.61 -25.99 8.01
C ASP A 583 -16.01 -25.68 9.47
N GLU A 584 -16.14 -24.41 9.84
CA GLU A 584 -16.45 -23.98 11.21
C GLU A 584 -17.96 -23.90 11.49
N VAL A 585 -18.83 -23.97 10.47
CA VAL A 585 -20.26 -23.66 10.62
C VAL A 585 -21.12 -24.91 10.72
N LEU A 586 -21.01 -25.81 9.74
CA LEU A 586 -21.97 -26.92 9.63
C LEU A 586 -21.41 -28.19 10.26
N HIS A 587 -20.09 -28.38 10.19
CA HIS A 587 -19.40 -29.60 10.61
C HIS A 587 -17.97 -29.31 11.12
N PRO A 588 -17.76 -28.82 12.35
CA PRO A 588 -16.44 -28.51 12.92
C PRO A 588 -15.48 -29.72 13.08
N ASP A 589 -15.96 -30.93 12.79
CA ASP A 589 -15.15 -32.15 12.73
C ASP A 589 -14.82 -32.58 11.27
N MET A 590 -15.28 -31.82 10.28
CA MET A 590 -15.12 -32.11 8.85
C MET A 590 -14.03 -31.22 8.28
N PHE A 591 -13.02 -31.86 7.72
CA PHE A 591 -11.95 -31.19 6.99
C PHE A 591 -11.76 -31.82 5.61
N PHE A 592 -11.27 -31.01 4.69
CA PHE A 592 -10.86 -31.43 3.36
C PHE A 592 -9.36 -31.22 3.21
N GLU A 593 -8.71 -32.10 2.46
CA GLU A 593 -7.27 -32.03 2.22
C GLU A 593 -6.98 -32.12 0.72
N ALA A 594 -5.96 -31.37 0.30
CA ALA A 594 -5.30 -31.54 -0.99
C ALA A 594 -3.79 -31.62 -0.77
N GLU A 595 -3.11 -32.37 -1.64
CA GLU A 595 -1.70 -32.67 -1.51
C GLU A 595 -0.93 -32.27 -2.77
N CYS A 596 0.30 -31.80 -2.55
CA CYS A 596 1.29 -31.57 -3.60
C CYS A 596 2.59 -32.31 -3.25
N VAL A 597 3.08 -33.12 -4.18
CA VAL A 597 4.35 -33.85 -4.00
C VAL A 597 5.50 -33.00 -4.49
N ILE A 598 6.46 -32.70 -3.60
CA ILE A 598 7.65 -31.92 -3.89
C ILE A 598 8.87 -32.85 -3.93
N LEU A 599 9.50 -32.92 -5.09
CA LEU A 599 10.74 -33.65 -5.30
C LEU A 599 11.92 -32.68 -5.23
N VAL A 600 12.71 -32.77 -4.16
CA VAL A 600 13.89 -31.93 -3.97
C VAL A 600 15.16 -32.67 -4.37
N SER A 601 15.80 -32.20 -5.43
CA SER A 601 17.09 -32.72 -5.87
C SER A 601 18.25 -31.98 -5.19
N GLY A 602 19.17 -32.74 -4.60
CA GLY A 602 20.34 -32.20 -3.87
C GLY A 602 21.45 -31.60 -4.73
N VAL A 603 21.22 -31.44 -6.03
CA VAL A 603 22.22 -30.97 -6.98
C VAL A 603 21.55 -29.99 -7.93
N ILE A 604 21.76 -28.69 -7.75
CA ILE A 604 21.67 -27.76 -8.88
C ILE A 604 22.68 -28.31 -9.91
N PRO A 605 22.27 -28.71 -11.12
CA PRO A 605 23.21 -29.20 -12.12
C PRO A 605 24.03 -28.01 -12.63
N TYR A 606 25.09 -27.66 -11.91
CA TYR A 606 26.07 -26.70 -12.38
C TYR A 606 26.68 -27.21 -13.69
N PRO A 607 26.86 -26.34 -14.69
CA PRO A 607 27.52 -26.72 -15.92
C PRO A 607 28.90 -27.34 -15.64
N GLN A 608 29.30 -28.35 -16.43
CA GLN A 608 30.65 -28.92 -16.30
C GLN A 608 31.69 -27.81 -16.54
N GLY A 609 32.51 -27.55 -15.52
CA GLY A 609 33.49 -26.47 -15.48
C GLY A 609 33.13 -25.27 -14.59
N ASP A 610 31.92 -25.18 -14.03
CA ASP A 610 31.50 -24.13 -13.08
C ASP A 610 31.89 -24.52 -11.65
N ILE A 611 33.13 -24.22 -11.26
CA ILE A 611 33.73 -24.67 -9.99
C ILE A 611 33.31 -23.77 -8.82
N ASP A 612 33.08 -22.48 -9.07
CA ASP A 612 32.55 -21.57 -8.03
C ASP A 612 31.03 -21.66 -7.86
N MET A 613 30.35 -22.44 -8.72
CA MET A 613 28.94 -22.81 -8.60
C MET A 613 28.00 -21.60 -8.73
N ASN A 614 28.40 -20.61 -9.54
CA ASN A 614 27.62 -19.39 -9.76
C ASN A 614 26.61 -19.51 -10.93
N GLY A 615 26.55 -20.68 -11.58
CA GLY A 615 25.70 -20.97 -12.74
C GLY A 615 26.36 -20.68 -14.10
N THR A 616 27.59 -20.17 -14.14
CA THR A 616 28.30 -19.78 -15.37
C THR A 616 29.76 -20.23 -15.38
N VAL A 617 30.19 -20.88 -16.46
CA VAL A 617 31.60 -21.26 -16.65
C VAL A 617 32.41 -20.06 -17.13
N ASN A 618 33.27 -19.51 -16.29
CA ASN A 618 34.07 -18.32 -16.57
C ASN A 618 35.56 -18.48 -16.16
N ILE A 619 36.34 -17.40 -16.25
CA ILE A 619 37.79 -17.43 -15.98
C ILE A 619 38.09 -17.71 -14.50
N ASN A 620 37.20 -17.34 -13.59
CA ASN A 620 37.38 -17.58 -12.15
C ASN A 620 37.37 -19.08 -11.85
N ASP A 621 36.54 -19.87 -12.55
CA ASP A 621 36.52 -21.32 -12.42
C ASP A 621 37.83 -21.97 -12.86
N ALA A 622 38.40 -21.49 -13.98
CA ALA A 622 39.70 -21.95 -14.45
C ALA A 622 40.81 -21.63 -13.43
N VAL A 623 40.72 -20.48 -12.76
CA VAL A 623 41.66 -20.07 -11.70
C VAL A 623 41.51 -20.96 -10.47
N LEU A 624 40.29 -21.36 -10.11
CA LEU A 624 40.03 -22.28 -9.00
C LEU A 624 40.56 -23.69 -9.30
N ALA A 625 40.31 -24.22 -10.50
CA ALA A 625 40.92 -25.48 -10.96
C ALA A 625 42.44 -25.44 -10.87
N LEU A 626 43.06 -24.34 -11.33
CA LEU A 626 44.51 -24.16 -11.28
C LEU A 626 45.03 -24.13 -9.84
N ARG A 627 44.41 -23.33 -8.97
CA ARG A 627 44.77 -23.24 -7.54
C ARG A 627 44.66 -24.60 -6.85
N HIS A 628 43.62 -25.37 -7.15
CA HIS A 628 43.47 -26.72 -6.62
C HIS A 628 44.56 -27.66 -7.13
N SER A 629 44.85 -27.65 -8.44
CA SER A 629 45.91 -28.48 -9.05
C SER A 629 47.31 -28.18 -8.47
N MET A 630 47.52 -26.96 -7.97
CA MET A 630 48.74 -26.52 -7.29
C MET A 630 48.75 -26.82 -5.78
N GLY A 631 47.68 -27.39 -5.23
CA GLY A 631 47.52 -27.67 -3.81
C GLY A 631 47.32 -26.42 -2.94
N ILE A 632 46.91 -25.30 -3.53
CA ILE A 632 46.68 -24.03 -2.83
C ILE A 632 45.31 -24.04 -2.13
N ILE A 633 44.32 -24.70 -2.72
CA ILE A 633 42.96 -24.84 -2.18
C ILE A 633 42.48 -26.29 -2.27
N THR A 634 41.55 -26.67 -1.40
CA THR A 634 40.87 -27.97 -1.45
C THR A 634 39.45 -27.74 -1.97
N LEU A 635 39.06 -28.50 -2.99
CA LEU A 635 37.69 -28.49 -3.54
C LEU A 635 36.86 -29.60 -2.90
N ASN A 636 35.56 -29.38 -2.79
CA ASN A 636 34.62 -30.40 -2.29
C ASN A 636 34.33 -31.46 -3.38
N ALA A 637 33.62 -32.54 -3.01
CA ALA A 637 33.36 -33.66 -3.91
C ALA A 637 32.59 -33.27 -5.19
N GLN A 638 31.71 -32.27 -5.12
CA GLN A 638 30.92 -31.80 -6.26
C GLN A 638 31.74 -30.90 -7.17
N GLN A 639 32.55 -29.99 -6.61
CA GLN A 639 33.52 -29.17 -7.36
C GLN A 639 34.57 -30.03 -8.07
N LEU A 640 35.01 -31.12 -7.43
CA LEU A 640 35.90 -32.12 -8.05
C LEU A 640 35.21 -32.85 -9.21
N ALA A 641 33.92 -33.12 -9.12
CA ALA A 641 33.17 -33.83 -10.16
C ALA A 641 32.87 -32.95 -11.38
N ILE A 642 32.45 -31.69 -11.15
CA ILE A 642 32.11 -30.77 -12.25
C ILE A 642 33.35 -30.13 -12.88
N GLY A 643 34.44 -29.98 -12.11
CA GLY A 643 35.69 -29.45 -12.64
C GLY A 643 36.55 -30.49 -13.37
N ASP A 644 36.22 -31.79 -13.28
CA ASP A 644 36.92 -32.87 -13.99
C ASP A 644 36.41 -32.89 -15.43
N MET A 645 37.13 -32.18 -16.31
CA MET A 645 36.68 -31.91 -17.66
C MET A 645 37.03 -33.06 -18.62
N ASP A 646 38.04 -33.86 -18.28
CA ASP A 646 38.48 -35.00 -19.10
C ASP A 646 38.07 -36.38 -18.54
N GLY A 647 37.48 -36.41 -17.34
CA GLY A 647 36.88 -37.58 -16.72
C GLY A 647 37.91 -38.55 -16.14
N ASP A 648 39.14 -38.10 -15.86
CA ASP A 648 40.21 -38.93 -15.32
C ASP A 648 40.15 -39.11 -13.78
N GLY A 649 39.20 -38.43 -13.14
CA GLY A 649 38.96 -38.43 -11.70
C GLY A 649 39.85 -37.47 -10.92
N ARG A 650 40.55 -36.53 -11.57
CA ARG A 650 41.43 -35.55 -10.93
C ARG A 650 41.33 -34.18 -11.60
N ILE A 651 41.26 -33.12 -10.79
CA ILE A 651 41.41 -31.75 -11.28
C ILE A 651 42.88 -31.42 -11.49
N THR A 652 43.29 -31.24 -12.74
CA THR A 652 44.65 -30.91 -13.16
C THR A 652 44.71 -29.59 -13.92
N VAL A 653 45.93 -29.18 -14.32
CA VAL A 653 46.11 -28.03 -15.21
C VAL A 653 45.44 -28.26 -16.57
N THR A 654 45.23 -29.52 -16.98
CA THR A 654 44.51 -29.88 -18.20
C THR A 654 43.05 -29.43 -18.10
N ASP A 655 42.39 -29.70 -16.98
CA ASP A 655 41.01 -29.30 -16.72
C ASP A 655 40.85 -27.79 -16.65
N ALA A 656 41.77 -27.11 -15.95
CA ALA A 656 41.82 -25.65 -15.90
C ALA A 656 41.92 -25.03 -17.31
N LEU A 657 42.69 -25.64 -18.21
CA LEU A 657 42.80 -25.22 -19.61
C LEU A 657 41.51 -25.49 -20.40
N MET A 658 40.80 -26.58 -20.13
CA MET A 658 39.51 -26.88 -20.77
C MET A 658 38.43 -25.87 -20.34
N ILE A 659 38.34 -25.58 -19.04
CA ILE A 659 37.44 -24.56 -18.48
C ILE A 659 37.76 -23.19 -19.07
N MET A 660 39.04 -22.81 -19.15
CA MET A 660 39.45 -21.53 -19.74
C MET A 660 39.06 -21.41 -21.23
N ARG A 661 39.08 -22.51 -21.99
CA ARG A 661 38.65 -22.51 -23.39
C ARG A 661 37.14 -22.35 -23.51
N ILE A 662 36.35 -22.95 -22.61
CA ILE A 662 34.90 -22.77 -22.53
C ILE A 662 34.57 -21.31 -22.18
N ALA A 663 35.21 -20.75 -21.15
CA ALA A 663 35.05 -19.37 -20.72
C ALA A 663 35.39 -18.34 -21.82
N MET A 664 36.27 -18.68 -22.76
CA MET A 664 36.64 -17.85 -23.90
C MET A 664 35.81 -18.13 -25.17
N GLY A 665 34.83 -19.02 -25.13
CA GLY A 665 33.98 -19.39 -26.27
C GLY A 665 34.76 -20.12 -27.39
N LEU A 666 35.82 -20.84 -27.05
CA LEU A 666 36.70 -21.54 -27.99
C LEU A 666 36.34 -23.01 -28.22
N VAL A 667 35.26 -23.50 -27.62
CA VAL A 667 34.77 -24.90 -27.68
C VAL A 667 33.27 -24.90 -27.92
#